data_AF-A0AAQ3N110-F1
#
_entry.id   AF-A0AAQ3N110-F1
#
_cell.length_a   1.000
_cell.length_b   1.000
_cell.length_c   1.000
_cell.angle_alpha   90.00
_cell.angle_beta   90.00
_cell.angle_gamma   90.00
#
_symmetry.space_group_name_H-M   'P 1'
#
loop_
_entity.id
_entity.type
_entity.pdbx_description
1 polymer ?
#
loop_
_entity_poly.entity_id
_entity_poly.type
_entity_poly.pdbx_seq_one_letter_code
_entity_poly.pdbx_strand_id
1 'polypeptide(L)'
;MIGPGPAPRARPKRPLQFEQAYLNALPSANMSVSAPISYEKSYMHRDVVTHVAVSAADFFITGSSDGHLKFWKKKSIGIEFAKHFRSHLGPIEGLAVSIDGLLCCTISDDRSVKIYDVVNYDMMVMIRLPYTPGAVEWVYKQGDVKARLAISDRNSSFVHIYDARAGSNDPIVSKEIHMGPIKVMKYNAVYDSVLSADAKGIIEYWSPVTLQFPEDEVNFKLKSDTDLFEIAKCKTSVSAIEVSPDGKQFSITSPDRRIRVFWFRTGKLRRVYDESLEVAQDLQRSDAPLYRLEAIDFGRRMAVEKEIEKTESAPLPNAVFDESSNFLIYATLLGIKIVNLHTNKVSRILGKVENNDRFLRIALYQGDRSSKRVRKIPSAAANVNESKEPLTDPTLLCCAFKKHRIYLFSRREPEEPEDATKGRDVFNEKPPADELLAVSDIGKSVTTSLPDNVILHTTMGDVHMKLYPEECPKTVENFTTHCRNGYYDNLIFHRVIKGFMIQTGDPLGDGTGGQSIWGREFEDEFHKRKIAVVVQSQIVTGSMCDSLMADSSWLDVSKVVLLSLGNMLMPSGNFLGLRHDRPFTVSMANAGPNTNGSQFFITTVATPWLDNKHTVFGRVAKGMDVVQAIEKVKTDKTDKPYQDVKILNVTVPKS
;
A
#
# COMPACT_ATOMS: atom_id res chain seq x y z
N MET A 1 2.84 -57.07 19.72
CA MET A 1 3.21 -55.63 19.82
C MET A 1 2.29 -54.86 18.90
N ILE A 2 1.37 -54.09 19.45
CA ILE A 2 0.52 -53.17 18.69
C ILE A 2 1.35 -51.90 18.49
N GLY A 3 1.61 -51.53 17.23
CA GLY A 3 2.37 -50.33 16.89
C GLY A 3 1.67 -49.04 17.35
N PRO A 4 2.38 -47.90 17.42
CA PRO A 4 1.78 -46.64 17.83
C PRO A 4 0.66 -46.30 16.85
N GLY A 5 -0.57 -46.23 17.38
CA GLY A 5 -1.73 -45.82 16.60
C GLY A 5 -1.57 -44.40 16.05
N PRO A 6 -2.31 -44.05 14.99
CA PRO A 6 -2.26 -42.71 14.41
C PRO A 6 -2.56 -41.64 15.47
N ALA A 7 -1.80 -40.54 15.43
CA ALA A 7 -1.97 -39.43 16.35
C ALA A 7 -3.44 -38.97 16.36
N PRO A 8 -4.03 -38.69 17.54
CA PRO A 8 -5.42 -38.26 17.63
C PRO A 8 -5.63 -36.99 16.81
N ARG A 9 -6.64 -37.00 15.93
CA ARG A 9 -7.04 -35.81 15.16
C ARG A 9 -7.32 -34.67 16.14
N ALA A 10 -6.58 -33.57 16.03
CA ALA A 10 -6.75 -32.40 16.87
C ALA A 10 -8.21 -31.91 16.78
N ARG A 11 -8.92 -31.85 17.92
CA ARG A 11 -10.28 -31.33 17.96
C ARG A 11 -10.29 -29.89 17.45
N PRO A 12 -11.24 -29.49 16.58
CA PRO A 12 -11.34 -28.11 16.14
C PRO A 12 -11.50 -27.21 17.37
N LYS A 13 -10.59 -26.23 17.50
CA LYS A 13 -10.64 -25.26 18.60
C LYS A 13 -11.92 -24.44 18.45
N ARG A 14 -12.56 -24.13 19.57
CA ARG A 14 -13.72 -23.24 19.61
C ARG A 14 -13.31 -21.88 18.99
N PRO A 15 -14.23 -21.22 18.26
CA PRO A 15 -13.96 -19.87 17.75
C PRO A 15 -13.65 -18.93 18.90
N LEU A 16 -12.83 -17.92 18.64
CA LEU A 16 -12.51 -16.90 19.62
C LEU A 16 -13.80 -16.16 19.99
N GLN A 17 -14.10 -16.02 21.28
CA GLN A 17 -15.27 -15.25 21.70
C GLN A 17 -15.11 -13.80 21.26
N PHE A 18 -16.18 -13.22 20.70
CA PHE A 18 -16.20 -11.85 20.18
C PHE A 18 -15.16 -11.56 19.08
N GLU A 19 -14.73 -12.58 18.31
CA GLU A 19 -13.75 -12.45 17.24
C GLU A 19 -14.04 -11.27 16.28
N GLN A 20 -15.31 -11.11 15.89
CA GLN A 20 -15.71 -10.03 14.99
C GLN A 20 -15.49 -8.64 15.60
N ALA A 21 -15.71 -8.47 16.91
CA ALA A 21 -15.48 -7.18 17.57
C ALA A 21 -14.00 -6.80 17.55
N TYR A 22 -13.10 -7.77 17.76
CA TYR A 22 -11.67 -7.55 17.63
C TYR A 22 -11.26 -7.25 16.18
N LEU A 23 -11.81 -7.98 15.21
CA LEU A 23 -11.55 -7.74 13.79
C LEU A 23 -12.07 -6.38 13.30
N ASN A 24 -13.11 -5.84 13.92
CA ASN A 24 -13.64 -4.49 13.63
C ASN A 24 -12.73 -3.37 14.18
N ALA A 25 -11.87 -3.69 15.15
CA ALA A 25 -10.84 -2.81 15.71
C ALA A 25 -9.51 -2.89 14.94
N LEU A 26 -9.48 -3.59 13.80
CA LEU A 26 -8.33 -3.69 12.90
C LEU A 26 -8.68 -3.11 11.53
N PRO A 27 -7.68 -2.69 10.73
CA PRO A 27 -7.91 -2.24 9.36
C PRO A 27 -8.65 -3.29 8.53
N SER A 28 -9.58 -2.80 7.74
CA SER A 28 -10.55 -3.61 7.02
C SER A 28 -11.11 -2.78 5.87
N ALA A 29 -10.31 -2.48 4.85
CA ALA A 29 -10.80 -1.70 3.71
C ALA A 29 -11.97 -2.39 2.96
N ASN A 30 -12.44 -3.58 3.38
CA ASN A 30 -13.72 -4.12 2.99
C ASN A 30 -14.30 -5.07 4.07
N MET A 31 -15.62 -5.15 4.19
CA MET A 31 -16.33 -6.15 5.02
C MET A 31 -16.46 -7.52 4.32
N SER A 32 -16.23 -7.57 3.01
CA SER A 32 -16.20 -8.82 2.24
C SER A 32 -14.92 -9.61 2.51
N VAL A 33 -15.06 -10.88 2.90
CA VAL A 33 -13.96 -11.81 3.18
C VAL A 33 -13.13 -12.15 1.93
N SER A 34 -13.61 -11.79 0.73
CA SER A 34 -13.01 -12.18 -0.56
C SER A 34 -12.44 -11.02 -1.40
N ALA A 35 -12.62 -9.76 -1.01
CA ALA A 35 -12.09 -8.61 -1.74
C ALA A 35 -10.68 -8.22 -1.22
N PRO A 36 -9.69 -8.00 -2.10
CA PRO A 36 -8.35 -7.63 -1.69
C PRO A 36 -8.31 -6.19 -1.15
N ILE A 37 -7.80 -6.03 0.07
CA ILE A 37 -7.71 -4.75 0.77
C ILE A 37 -6.47 -3.99 0.27
N SER A 38 -6.66 -2.88 -0.45
CA SER A 38 -5.58 -1.94 -0.85
C SER A 38 -5.25 -0.95 0.27
N TYR A 39 -4.17 -0.18 0.11
CA TYR A 39 -3.93 0.96 1.00
C TYR A 39 -4.89 2.12 0.67
N GLU A 40 -5.24 2.91 1.67
CA GLU A 40 -6.10 4.10 1.55
C GLU A 40 -5.32 5.25 0.91
N LYS A 41 -4.22 5.65 1.53
CA LYS A 41 -3.36 6.74 1.08
C LYS A 41 -1.88 6.42 1.30
N SER A 42 -1.02 6.93 0.42
CA SER A 42 0.43 6.95 0.62
C SER A 42 0.93 8.38 0.75
N TYR A 43 2.02 8.58 1.49
CA TYR A 43 2.64 9.89 1.67
C TYR A 43 4.14 9.80 1.41
N MET A 44 4.68 10.82 0.76
CA MET A 44 6.09 10.94 0.41
C MET A 44 6.97 11.22 1.64
N HIS A 45 8.12 10.57 1.60
CA HIS A 45 9.29 10.82 2.43
C HIS A 45 10.46 11.24 1.53
N ARG A 46 11.44 11.90 2.14
CA ARG A 46 12.58 12.43 1.43
C ARG A 46 13.45 11.33 0.82
N ASP A 47 13.60 10.25 1.57
CA ASP A 47 14.36 9.05 1.20
C ASP A 47 13.62 7.80 1.70
N VAL A 48 14.16 6.62 1.41
CA VAL A 48 13.62 5.32 1.79
C VAL A 48 13.29 5.28 3.27
N VAL A 49 12.03 4.95 3.57
CA VAL A 49 11.53 4.88 4.95
C VAL A 49 11.94 3.55 5.57
N THR A 50 12.73 3.61 6.63
CA THR A 50 13.25 2.42 7.33
C THR A 50 12.49 2.14 8.63
N HIS A 51 11.95 3.18 9.25
CA HIS A 51 11.30 3.10 10.54
C HIS A 51 9.89 3.69 10.50
N VAL A 52 8.95 2.96 11.10
CA VAL A 52 7.59 3.43 11.41
C VAL A 52 7.28 3.07 12.85
N ALA A 53 6.65 4.00 13.56
CA ALA A 53 6.20 3.81 14.94
C ALA A 53 4.90 4.59 15.18
N VAL A 54 4.18 4.17 16.21
CA VAL A 54 2.97 4.83 16.68
C VAL A 54 3.12 5.15 18.16
N SER A 55 2.73 6.37 18.54
CA SER A 55 2.68 6.84 19.90
C SER A 55 1.28 6.62 20.49
N ALA A 56 1.22 6.37 21.80
CA ALA A 56 -0.04 6.35 22.54
C ALA A 56 -0.75 7.72 22.61
N ALA A 57 -0.07 8.80 22.21
CA ALA A 57 -0.63 10.16 22.07
C ALA A 57 -1.17 10.45 20.66
N ASP A 58 -1.55 9.41 19.90
CA ASP A 58 -2.17 9.52 18.56
C ASP A 58 -1.27 10.12 17.46
N PHE A 59 0.04 9.88 17.56
CA PHE A 59 1.01 10.29 16.55
C PHE A 59 1.65 9.09 15.85
N PHE A 60 1.86 9.21 14.55
CA PHE A 60 2.81 8.36 13.84
C PHE A 60 4.14 9.06 13.70
N ILE A 61 5.21 8.28 13.78
CA ILE A 61 6.58 8.76 13.69
C ILE A 61 7.30 7.89 12.66
N THR A 62 7.97 8.53 11.72
CA THR A 62 8.64 7.83 10.61
C THR A 62 10.08 8.31 10.46
N GLY A 63 10.99 7.38 10.20
CA GLY A 63 12.42 7.66 10.00
C GLY A 63 12.91 7.09 8.67
N SER A 64 13.80 7.84 8.00
CA SER A 64 14.41 7.44 6.73
C SER A 64 15.91 7.15 6.82
N SER A 65 16.42 6.52 5.77
CA SER A 65 17.84 6.17 5.57
C SER A 65 18.78 7.38 5.44
N ASP A 66 18.27 8.58 5.20
CA ASP A 66 19.06 9.82 5.13
C ASP A 66 19.02 10.66 6.42
N GLY A 67 18.54 10.08 7.52
CA GLY A 67 18.59 10.73 8.84
C GLY A 67 17.41 11.63 9.16
N HIS A 68 16.35 11.61 8.33
CA HIS A 68 15.19 12.47 8.52
C HIS A 68 14.06 11.78 9.32
N LEU A 69 13.50 12.51 10.27
CA LEU A 69 12.39 12.09 11.13
C LEU A 69 11.17 12.96 10.83
N LYS A 70 10.00 12.35 10.68
CA LYS A 70 8.73 13.06 10.51
C LYS A 70 7.71 12.62 11.56
N PHE A 71 6.96 13.61 12.03
CA PHE A 71 5.80 13.46 12.91
C PHE A 71 4.53 13.66 12.08
N TRP A 72 3.59 12.75 12.26
CA TRP A 72 2.29 12.78 11.61
C TRP A 72 1.20 12.65 12.66
N LYS A 73 0.26 13.60 12.70
CA LYS A 73 -0.86 13.59 13.62
C LYS A 73 -1.98 12.72 13.06
N LYS A 74 -2.48 11.76 13.85
CA LYS A 74 -3.70 11.03 13.48
C LYS A 74 -4.89 11.99 13.49
N LYS A 75 -5.69 11.92 12.44
CA LYS A 75 -6.98 12.61 12.33
C LYS A 75 -8.13 11.60 12.30
N SER A 76 -9.37 12.08 12.35
CA SER A 76 -10.55 11.21 12.15
C SER A 76 -10.46 10.46 10.82
N ILE A 77 -9.97 11.16 9.79
CA ILE A 77 -9.71 10.64 8.45
C ILE A 77 -8.24 10.89 8.10
N GLY A 78 -7.50 9.82 7.79
CA GLY A 78 -6.09 9.88 7.42
C GLY A 78 -5.15 10.42 8.50
N ILE A 79 -4.07 11.04 8.05
CA ILE A 79 -3.03 11.68 8.86
C ILE A 79 -2.69 13.06 8.32
N GLU A 80 -2.20 13.92 9.21
CA GLU A 80 -1.70 15.25 8.87
C GLU A 80 -0.20 15.32 9.18
N PHE A 81 0.58 15.88 8.25
CA PHE A 81 1.98 16.18 8.52
C PHE A 81 2.10 17.26 9.60
N ALA A 82 2.82 16.96 10.68
CA ALA A 82 2.99 17.89 11.80
C ALA A 82 4.36 18.60 11.75
N LYS A 83 5.45 17.82 11.74
CA LYS A 83 6.81 18.36 11.84
C LYS A 83 7.82 17.45 11.18
N HIS A 84 8.90 18.06 10.70
CA HIS A 84 10.06 17.38 10.13
C HIS A 84 11.34 17.82 10.81
N PHE A 85 12.22 16.86 11.04
CA PHE A 85 13.57 17.07 11.55
C PHE A 85 14.59 16.39 10.64
N ARG A 86 15.70 17.08 10.38
CA ARG A 86 16.95 16.43 10.00
C ARG A 86 17.63 15.95 11.28
N SER A 87 17.20 14.79 11.75
CA SER A 87 17.67 14.23 13.02
C SER A 87 19.13 13.87 12.96
N HIS A 88 19.60 13.24 11.90
CA HIS A 88 20.98 12.82 11.77
C HIS A 88 21.55 13.21 10.40
N LEU A 89 22.89 13.20 10.28
CA LEU A 89 23.56 13.35 8.98
C LEU A 89 23.58 12.02 8.22
N GLY A 90 23.64 10.91 8.95
CA GLY A 90 23.56 9.54 8.45
C GLY A 90 22.20 8.89 8.74
N PRO A 91 22.05 7.58 8.46
CA PRO A 91 20.79 6.86 8.61
C PRO A 91 20.26 6.87 10.04
N ILE A 92 18.94 6.91 10.20
CA ILE A 92 18.31 6.52 11.47
C ILE A 92 18.44 5.00 11.59
N GLU A 93 19.20 4.58 12.59
CA GLU A 93 19.52 3.17 12.88
C GLU A 93 18.55 2.54 13.88
N GLY A 94 17.89 3.39 14.68
CA GLY A 94 16.86 2.97 15.61
C GLY A 94 15.92 4.10 15.94
N LEU A 95 14.64 3.75 16.07
CA LEU A 95 13.56 4.63 16.49
C LEU A 95 12.76 3.91 17.59
N ALA A 96 12.70 4.50 18.78
CA ALA A 96 11.92 3.97 19.90
C ALA A 96 10.97 5.02 20.45
N VAL A 97 9.74 4.60 20.75
CA VAL A 97 8.70 5.44 21.36
C VAL A 97 8.44 4.94 22.77
N SER A 98 8.37 5.86 23.71
CA SER A 98 8.10 5.56 25.12
C SER A 98 6.72 4.95 25.32
N ILE A 99 6.55 4.20 26.42
CA ILE A 99 5.32 3.47 26.71
C ILE A 99 4.09 4.37 26.90
N ASP A 100 4.29 5.59 27.40
CA ASP A 100 3.25 6.61 27.53
C ASP A 100 3.00 7.40 26.24
N GLY A 101 3.86 7.21 25.22
CA GLY A 101 3.79 7.88 23.94
C GLY A 101 4.27 9.33 23.94
N LEU A 102 4.74 9.87 25.07
CA LEU A 102 5.06 11.29 25.18
C LEU A 102 6.45 11.62 24.63
N LEU A 103 7.36 10.64 24.65
CA LEU A 103 8.73 10.77 24.16
C LEU A 103 9.01 9.78 23.04
N CYS A 104 9.86 10.18 22.09
CA CYS A 104 10.54 9.25 21.20
C CYS A 104 12.01 9.59 21.08
N CYS A 105 12.82 8.66 20.59
CA CYS A 105 14.23 8.90 20.34
C CYS A 105 14.71 8.25 19.05
N THR A 106 15.75 8.85 18.46
CA THR A 106 16.48 8.29 17.33
C THR A 106 17.94 8.10 17.66
N ILE A 107 18.54 7.03 17.13
CA ILE A 107 19.98 6.78 17.18
C ILE A 107 20.54 6.68 15.76
N SER A 108 21.83 6.99 15.62
CA SER A 108 22.53 6.96 14.34
C SER A 108 24.01 6.60 14.51
N ASP A 109 24.68 6.33 13.38
CA ASP A 109 26.11 6.04 13.31
C ASP A 109 27.00 7.24 13.70
N ASP A 110 26.41 8.44 13.72
CA ASP A 110 27.00 9.69 14.21
C ASP A 110 27.29 9.74 15.72
N ARG A 111 27.09 8.62 16.43
CA ARG A 111 27.29 8.46 17.87
C ARG A 111 26.46 9.41 18.72
N SER A 112 25.25 9.73 18.25
CA SER A 112 24.31 10.53 19.02
C SER A 112 22.96 9.84 19.19
N VAL A 113 22.31 10.19 20.29
CA VAL A 113 20.89 9.91 20.52
C VAL A 113 20.17 11.24 20.62
N LYS A 114 19.09 11.39 19.87
CA LYS A 114 18.23 12.57 19.96
C LYS A 114 16.88 12.16 20.53
N ILE A 115 16.43 12.88 21.54
CA ILE A 115 15.17 12.65 22.24
C ILE A 115 14.23 13.79 21.90
N TYR A 116 12.99 13.45 21.62
CA TYR A 116 11.95 14.36 21.16
C TYR A 116 10.73 14.26 22.07
N ASP A 117 10.12 15.41 22.31
CA ASP A 117 8.76 15.53 22.81
C ASP A 117 7.80 15.31 21.65
N VAL A 118 6.99 14.26 21.74
CA VAL A 118 6.08 13.86 20.66
C VAL A 118 4.89 14.82 20.56
N VAL A 119 4.43 15.38 21.69
CA VAL A 119 3.23 16.22 21.75
C VAL A 119 3.54 17.63 21.27
N ASN A 120 4.70 18.16 21.68
CA ASN A 120 5.16 19.49 21.34
C ASN A 120 5.94 19.53 20.00
N TYR A 121 6.28 18.36 19.45
CA TYR A 121 7.09 18.20 18.24
C TYR A 121 8.47 18.86 18.35
N ASP A 122 9.11 18.78 19.51
CA ASP A 122 10.38 19.45 19.77
C ASP A 122 11.50 18.45 20.11
N MET A 123 12.71 18.74 19.64
CA MET A 123 13.90 18.01 20.09
C MET A 123 14.28 18.52 21.49
N MET A 124 14.14 17.66 22.49
CA MET A 124 14.41 18.01 23.89
C MET A 124 15.90 17.95 24.22
N VAL A 125 16.54 16.82 23.89
CA VAL A 125 17.88 16.48 24.38
C VAL A 125 18.65 15.78 23.27
N MET A 126 19.94 16.11 23.16
CA MET A 126 20.91 15.35 22.38
C MET A 126 21.97 14.79 23.33
N ILE A 127 22.09 13.47 23.38
CA ILE A 127 23.12 12.75 24.14
C ILE A 127 24.21 12.34 23.16
N ARG A 128 25.47 12.69 23.46
CA ARG A 128 26.64 12.23 22.69
C ARG A 128 27.21 10.98 23.35
N LEU A 129 27.37 9.93 22.55
CA LEU A 129 27.85 8.63 23.02
C LEU A 129 29.35 8.48 22.70
N PRO A 130 30.13 7.86 23.60
CA PRO A 130 31.53 7.54 23.32
C PRO A 130 31.68 6.34 22.36
N TYR A 131 30.59 5.65 22.03
CA TYR A 131 30.52 4.48 21.17
C TYR A 131 29.45 4.65 20.07
N THR A 132 29.44 3.76 19.09
CA THR A 132 28.40 3.75 18.05
C THR A 132 27.19 2.96 18.55
N PRO A 133 25.99 3.55 18.65
CA PRO A 133 24.82 2.84 19.17
C PRO A 133 24.36 1.73 18.21
N GLY A 134 23.93 0.61 18.80
CA GLY A 134 23.43 -0.58 18.11
C GLY A 134 21.91 -0.69 18.15
N ALA A 135 21.33 -0.74 19.34
CA ALA A 135 19.89 -0.80 19.58
C ALA A 135 19.50 0.18 20.70
N VAL A 136 18.25 0.64 20.68
CA VAL A 136 17.71 1.58 21.67
C VAL A 136 16.31 1.15 22.10
N GLU A 137 16.01 1.27 23.40
CA GLU A 137 14.69 0.99 23.94
C GLU A 137 14.41 1.80 25.21
N TRP A 138 13.16 2.25 25.37
CA TRP A 138 12.70 2.90 26.60
C TRP A 138 12.39 1.86 27.68
N VAL A 139 12.99 2.01 28.87
CA VAL A 139 12.99 0.97 29.91
C VAL A 139 12.51 1.49 31.27
N TYR A 140 11.32 2.10 31.28
CA TYR A 140 10.71 2.66 32.47
C TYR A 140 9.19 2.49 32.45
N LYS A 141 8.57 2.48 33.64
CA LYS A 141 7.11 2.40 33.78
C LYS A 141 6.48 3.77 33.64
N GLN A 142 5.24 3.81 33.17
CA GLN A 142 4.47 5.04 33.15
C GLN A 142 4.36 5.62 34.57
N GLY A 143 4.72 6.89 34.72
CA GLY A 143 4.75 7.58 36.02
C GLY A 143 6.13 7.57 36.70
N ASP A 144 7.12 6.86 36.18
CA ASP A 144 8.48 6.93 36.72
C ASP A 144 9.08 8.33 36.54
N VAL A 145 9.75 8.80 37.60
CA VAL A 145 10.43 10.10 37.62
C VAL A 145 11.57 10.14 36.59
N LYS A 146 12.32 9.04 36.47
CA LYS A 146 13.42 8.90 35.51
C LYS A 146 12.91 8.27 34.22
N ALA A 147 13.12 8.96 33.10
CA ALA A 147 12.87 8.39 31.78
C ALA A 147 14.11 7.60 31.34
N ARG A 148 14.19 6.34 31.79
CA ARG A 148 15.35 5.49 31.51
C ARG A 148 15.37 5.04 30.06
N LEU A 149 16.51 5.22 29.40
CA LEU A 149 16.74 4.82 28.02
C LEU A 149 17.90 3.84 27.98
N ALA A 150 17.66 2.63 27.49
CA ALA A 150 18.69 1.62 27.28
C ALA A 150 19.26 1.76 25.87
N ILE A 151 20.58 1.81 25.76
CA ILE A 151 21.30 1.90 24.49
C ILE A 151 22.41 0.86 24.50
N SER A 152 22.43 -0.03 23.51
CA SER A 152 23.53 -0.96 23.34
C SER A 152 24.65 -0.37 22.50
N ASP A 153 25.87 -0.82 22.73
CA ASP A 153 27.00 -0.58 21.83
C ASP A 153 26.89 -1.56 20.64
N ARG A 154 27.04 -1.04 19.42
CA ARG A 154 26.99 -1.82 18.17
C ARG A 154 28.13 -2.84 18.08
N ASN A 155 29.25 -2.55 18.71
CA ASN A 155 30.49 -3.32 18.55
C ASN A 155 30.88 -4.11 19.81
N SER A 156 30.10 -4.01 20.89
CA SER A 156 30.36 -4.72 22.14
C SER A 156 29.08 -5.29 22.76
N SER A 157 29.23 -6.07 23.80
CA SER A 157 28.16 -6.72 24.56
C SER A 157 27.53 -5.84 25.65
N PHE A 158 27.91 -4.56 25.69
CA PHE A 158 27.45 -3.62 26.72
C PHE A 158 26.09 -3.00 26.39
N VAL A 159 25.29 -2.85 27.45
CA VAL A 159 24.11 -1.99 27.50
C VAL A 159 24.35 -0.89 28.52
N HIS A 160 24.00 0.32 28.12
CA HIS A 160 24.14 1.54 28.91
C HIS A 160 22.76 2.14 29.16
N ILE A 161 22.45 2.47 30.42
CA ILE A 161 21.19 3.12 30.79
C ILE A 161 21.44 4.60 31.00
N TYR A 162 20.69 5.43 30.28
CA TYR A 162 20.74 6.89 30.39
C TYR A 162 19.44 7.42 31.02
N ASP A 163 19.52 8.59 31.66
CA ASP A 163 18.35 9.37 32.02
C ASP A 163 18.08 10.39 30.93
N ALA A 164 17.05 10.13 30.11
CA ALA A 164 16.71 10.98 28.98
C ALA A 164 16.32 12.41 29.37
N ARG A 165 15.86 12.64 30.62
CA ARG A 165 15.47 13.98 31.11
C ARG A 165 16.65 14.76 31.69
N ALA A 166 17.70 14.07 32.14
CA ALA A 166 18.86 14.72 32.75
C ALA A 166 19.79 15.38 31.72
N GLY A 167 19.76 14.92 30.46
CA GLY A 167 20.63 15.44 29.40
C GLY A 167 22.12 15.15 29.61
N SER A 168 22.46 14.25 30.53
CA SER A 168 23.83 13.81 30.76
C SER A 168 24.36 12.96 29.59
N ASN A 169 25.62 13.17 29.23
CA ASN A 169 26.34 12.28 28.30
C ASN A 169 26.86 11.01 28.99
N ASP A 170 26.83 10.97 30.32
CA ASP A 170 27.26 9.81 31.11
C ASP A 170 26.08 8.90 31.43
N PRO A 171 26.23 7.57 31.26
CA PRO A 171 25.20 6.61 31.63
C PRO A 171 25.06 6.52 33.16
N ILE A 172 23.83 6.27 33.62
CA ILE A 172 23.51 5.94 35.02
C ILE A 172 24.23 4.65 35.43
N VAL A 173 24.19 3.64 34.55
CA VAL A 173 24.79 2.32 34.76
C VAL A 173 25.10 1.69 33.41
N SER A 174 26.17 0.92 33.36
CA SER A 174 26.61 0.18 32.19
C SER A 174 26.93 -1.25 32.59
N LYS A 175 26.53 -2.23 31.78
CA LYS A 175 26.82 -3.64 32.06
C LYS A 175 26.88 -4.47 30.79
N GLU A 176 27.73 -5.47 30.80
CA GLU A 176 27.74 -6.55 29.82
C GLU A 176 26.51 -7.47 30.02
N ILE A 177 25.65 -7.55 29.01
CA ILE A 177 24.41 -8.37 29.07
C ILE A 177 24.55 -9.65 28.25
N HIS A 178 25.23 -9.57 27.10
CA HIS A 178 25.41 -10.67 26.15
C HIS A 178 26.88 -11.06 26.05
N MET A 179 27.20 -12.09 25.26
CA MET A 179 28.58 -12.42 24.88
C MET A 179 28.98 -11.86 23.51
N GLY A 180 28.05 -11.17 22.85
CA GLY A 180 28.28 -10.52 21.56
C GLY A 180 27.40 -9.28 21.41
N PRO A 181 27.52 -8.57 20.28
CA PRO A 181 26.78 -7.34 20.07
C PRO A 181 25.27 -7.52 20.06
N ILE A 182 24.57 -6.68 20.82
CA ILE A 182 23.12 -6.68 20.90
C ILE A 182 22.53 -6.05 19.62
N LYS A 183 21.62 -6.78 18.97
CA LYS A 183 20.93 -6.33 17.76
C LYS A 183 19.57 -5.70 18.04
N VAL A 184 18.85 -6.17 19.06
CA VAL A 184 17.51 -5.70 19.38
C VAL A 184 17.24 -5.78 20.87
N MET A 185 16.43 -4.84 21.38
CA MET A 185 15.93 -4.82 22.74
C MET A 185 14.44 -4.48 22.71
N LYS A 186 13.66 -5.03 23.65
CA LYS A 186 12.25 -4.69 23.83
C LYS A 186 11.85 -4.78 25.29
N TYR A 187 11.22 -3.72 25.80
CA TYR A 187 10.78 -3.65 27.18
C TYR A 187 9.37 -4.22 27.34
N ASN A 188 9.18 -5.06 28.36
CA ASN A 188 7.89 -5.52 28.82
C ASN A 188 7.49 -4.75 30.08
N ALA A 189 6.64 -3.74 29.90
CA ALA A 189 6.17 -2.89 31.00
C ALA A 189 5.31 -3.62 32.05
N VAL A 190 4.69 -4.75 31.69
CA VAL A 190 3.83 -5.53 32.61
C VAL A 190 4.67 -6.26 33.66
N TYR A 191 5.80 -6.84 33.23
CA TYR A 191 6.72 -7.60 34.09
C TYR A 191 8.04 -6.87 34.34
N ASP A 192 8.09 -5.57 34.06
CA ASP A 192 9.25 -4.69 34.29
C ASP A 192 10.61 -5.30 33.87
N SER A 193 10.63 -5.91 32.69
CA SER A 193 11.75 -6.72 32.24
C SER A 193 12.04 -6.44 30.78
N VAL A 194 13.32 -6.47 30.41
CA VAL A 194 13.76 -6.23 29.04
C VAL A 194 14.20 -7.54 28.41
N LEU A 195 13.72 -7.78 27.20
CA LEU A 195 14.22 -8.80 26.30
C LEU A 195 15.31 -8.19 25.43
N SER A 196 16.42 -8.88 25.26
CA SER A 196 17.42 -8.50 24.26
C SER A 196 17.96 -9.71 23.52
N ALA A 197 18.36 -9.53 22.27
CA ALA A 197 18.98 -10.57 21.47
C ALA A 197 20.28 -10.11 20.82
N ASP A 198 21.28 -10.98 20.81
CA ASP A 198 22.57 -10.74 20.17
C ASP A 198 22.58 -11.14 18.69
N ALA A 199 23.70 -10.85 18.02
CA ALA A 199 23.93 -11.21 16.62
C ALA A 199 23.90 -12.73 16.34
N LYS A 200 24.05 -13.59 17.35
CA LYS A 200 23.98 -15.05 17.23
C LYS A 200 22.58 -15.62 17.53
N GLY A 201 21.60 -14.75 17.81
CA GLY A 201 20.24 -15.16 18.13
C GLY A 201 20.08 -15.69 19.55
N ILE A 202 21.00 -15.37 20.46
CA ILE A 202 20.87 -15.68 21.89
C ILE A 202 19.97 -14.62 22.52
N ILE A 203 18.98 -15.07 23.29
CA ILE A 203 18.03 -14.19 23.98
C ILE A 203 18.38 -14.13 25.47
N GLU A 204 18.35 -12.92 26.02
CA GLU A 204 18.53 -12.62 27.44
C GLU A 204 17.34 -11.85 28.01
N TYR A 205 17.12 -12.04 29.31
CA TYR A 205 16.16 -11.30 30.12
C TYR A 205 16.93 -10.52 31.18
N TRP A 206 16.60 -9.26 31.37
CA TRP A 206 17.25 -8.44 32.38
C TRP A 206 16.33 -7.35 32.93
N SER A 207 16.51 -7.01 34.20
CA SER A 207 15.80 -5.91 34.87
C SER A 207 16.37 -4.56 34.44
N PRO A 208 15.52 -3.57 34.13
CA PRO A 208 15.96 -2.25 33.70
C PRO A 208 16.66 -1.43 34.79
N VAL A 209 16.55 -1.85 36.05
CA VAL A 209 17.17 -1.18 37.20
C VAL A 209 18.51 -1.81 37.57
N THR A 210 18.55 -3.14 37.69
CA THR A 210 19.75 -3.86 38.17
C THR A 210 20.61 -4.42 37.04
N LEU A 211 20.08 -4.50 35.82
CA LEU A 211 20.69 -5.16 34.66
C LEU A 211 21.05 -6.62 34.97
N GLN A 212 20.30 -7.27 35.86
CA GLN A 212 20.43 -8.68 36.23
C GLN A 212 19.20 -9.45 35.79
N PHE A 213 19.31 -10.78 35.73
CA PHE A 213 18.21 -11.66 35.38
C PHE A 213 17.02 -11.45 36.35
N PRO A 214 15.79 -11.25 35.84
CA PRO A 214 14.65 -10.87 36.67
C PRO A 214 13.93 -12.11 37.23
N GLU A 215 14.52 -12.75 38.24
CA GLU A 215 14.03 -14.02 38.81
C GLU A 215 12.57 -14.00 39.27
N ASP A 216 12.09 -12.86 39.78
CA ASP A 216 10.71 -12.72 40.30
C ASP A 216 9.65 -12.58 39.19
N GLU A 217 10.09 -12.23 37.98
CA GLU A 217 9.18 -11.87 36.88
C GLU A 217 8.95 -13.03 35.90
N VAL A 218 9.82 -14.04 35.94
CA VAL A 218 9.79 -15.23 35.09
C VAL A 218 9.67 -16.51 35.90
N ASN A 219 9.18 -17.57 35.26
CA ASN A 219 8.91 -18.88 35.86
C ASN A 219 10.00 -19.91 35.54
N PHE A 220 11.21 -19.48 35.17
CA PHE A 220 12.34 -20.36 34.87
C PHE A 220 13.62 -19.78 35.46
N LYS A 221 14.56 -20.67 35.83
CA LYS A 221 15.88 -20.29 36.33
C LYS A 221 16.99 -20.66 35.36
N LEU A 222 16.84 -21.79 34.68
CA LEU A 222 17.80 -22.26 33.69
C LEU A 222 17.23 -22.09 32.29
N LYS A 223 18.07 -21.65 31.35
CA LYS A 223 17.64 -21.51 29.95
C LYS A 223 17.30 -22.85 29.28
N SER A 224 17.82 -23.96 29.79
CA SER A 224 17.44 -25.32 29.35
C SER A 224 15.95 -25.62 29.55
N ASP A 225 15.32 -24.93 30.51
CA ASP A 225 13.89 -25.08 30.79
C ASP A 225 13.03 -24.25 29.83
N THR A 226 13.65 -23.52 28.90
CA THR A 226 12.99 -22.63 27.93
C THR A 226 13.23 -23.12 26.50
N ASP A 227 12.62 -22.45 25.52
CA ASP A 227 12.91 -22.69 24.10
C ASP A 227 13.63 -21.48 23.47
N LEU A 228 14.27 -20.64 24.29
CA LEU A 228 14.93 -19.41 23.86
C LEU A 228 16.14 -19.64 22.95
N PHE A 229 16.72 -20.85 22.98
CA PHE A 229 17.81 -21.23 22.08
C PHE A 229 17.35 -21.63 20.68
N GLU A 230 16.04 -21.69 20.40
CA GLU A 230 15.52 -22.13 19.10
C GLU A 230 16.06 -21.29 17.94
N ILE A 231 16.24 -19.98 18.15
CA ILE A 231 16.75 -19.06 17.15
C ILE A 231 18.22 -19.39 16.84
N ALA A 232 19.06 -19.53 17.88
CA ALA A 232 20.46 -19.89 17.75
C ALA A 232 20.66 -21.29 17.13
N LYS A 233 19.78 -22.27 17.43
CA LYS A 233 19.79 -23.59 16.80
C LYS A 233 19.56 -23.51 15.28
N CYS A 234 18.69 -22.60 14.84
CA CYS A 234 18.48 -22.31 13.42
C CYS A 234 19.63 -21.53 12.77
N LYS A 235 20.69 -21.17 13.52
CA LYS A 235 21.84 -20.39 13.05
C LYS A 235 21.42 -19.07 12.39
N THR A 236 20.39 -18.44 12.93
CA THR A 236 19.86 -17.17 12.44
C THR A 236 19.92 -16.12 13.56
N SER A 237 19.78 -14.85 13.18
CA SER A 237 19.71 -13.73 14.11
C SER A 237 18.26 -13.28 14.33
N VAL A 238 18.07 -12.23 15.13
CA VAL A 238 16.76 -11.62 15.36
C VAL A 238 16.68 -10.28 14.63
N SER A 239 15.61 -10.08 13.86
CA SER A 239 15.30 -8.81 13.19
C SER A 239 14.49 -7.88 14.09
N ALA A 240 13.50 -8.40 14.80
CA ALA A 240 12.65 -7.62 15.70
C ALA A 240 12.07 -8.49 16.83
N ILE A 241 11.85 -7.85 17.98
CA ILE A 241 11.10 -8.41 19.12
C ILE A 241 9.92 -7.48 19.38
N GLU A 242 8.71 -8.02 19.52
CA GLU A 242 7.54 -7.26 19.98
C GLU A 242 6.88 -7.98 21.15
N VAL A 243 6.44 -7.24 22.15
CA VAL A 243 5.75 -7.77 23.34
C VAL A 243 4.25 -7.52 23.18
N SER A 244 3.44 -8.51 23.52
CA SER A 244 1.98 -8.36 23.49
C SER A 244 1.52 -7.31 24.51
N PRO A 245 0.44 -6.55 24.25
CA PRO A 245 -0.05 -5.53 25.18
C PRO A 245 -0.40 -6.05 26.59
N ASP A 246 -0.77 -7.32 26.73
CA ASP A 246 -0.99 -7.98 28.03
C ASP A 246 0.31 -8.46 28.71
N GLY A 247 1.47 -8.28 28.05
CA GLY A 247 2.81 -8.68 28.49
C GLY A 247 3.06 -10.18 28.49
N LYS A 248 2.06 -11.02 28.23
CA LYS A 248 2.16 -12.48 28.44
C LYS A 248 2.93 -13.19 27.34
N GLN A 249 3.09 -12.56 26.19
CA GLN A 249 3.73 -13.13 25.01
C GLN A 249 4.70 -12.16 24.38
N PHE A 250 5.61 -12.69 23.60
CA PHE A 250 6.41 -11.90 22.68
C PHE A 250 6.59 -12.64 21.37
N SER A 251 6.70 -11.89 20.28
CA SER A 251 7.01 -12.37 18.95
C SER A 251 8.46 -12.05 18.61
N ILE A 252 9.06 -12.92 17.82
CA ILE A 252 10.38 -12.75 17.22
C ILE A 252 10.22 -12.93 15.72
N THR A 253 10.66 -11.93 14.98
CA THR A 253 10.85 -12.03 13.52
C THR A 253 12.33 -12.20 13.24
N SER A 254 12.66 -13.15 12.37
CA SER A 254 14.05 -13.50 12.02
C SER A 254 14.26 -13.49 10.50
N PRO A 255 15.51 -13.32 10.02
CA PRO A 255 15.84 -13.36 8.59
C PRO A 255 15.51 -14.68 7.89
N ASP A 256 15.30 -15.77 8.64
CA ASP A 256 14.87 -17.08 8.13
C ASP A 256 13.39 -17.12 7.70
N ARG A 257 12.74 -15.96 7.56
CA ARG A 257 11.31 -15.78 7.25
C ARG A 257 10.37 -16.50 8.21
N ARG A 258 10.79 -16.72 9.45
CA ARG A 258 9.92 -17.31 10.48
C ARG A 258 9.56 -16.30 11.55
N ILE A 259 8.29 -16.36 11.96
CA ILE A 259 7.77 -15.61 13.09
C ILE A 259 7.54 -16.60 14.23
N ARG A 260 8.24 -16.40 15.34
CA ARG A 260 8.17 -17.27 16.52
C ARG A 260 7.46 -16.53 17.64
N VAL A 261 6.44 -17.13 18.25
CA VAL A 261 5.71 -16.57 19.39
C VAL A 261 6.03 -17.39 20.62
N PHE A 262 6.40 -16.72 21.69
CA PHE A 262 6.77 -17.32 22.97
C PHE A 262 5.85 -16.86 24.08
N TRP A 263 5.71 -17.69 25.11
CA TRP A 263 5.20 -17.26 26.40
C TRP A 263 6.32 -16.53 27.15
N PHE A 264 6.05 -15.31 27.61
CA PHE A 264 7.04 -14.47 28.26
C PHE A 264 7.59 -15.11 29.53
N ARG A 265 6.71 -15.43 30.49
CA ARG A 265 7.12 -15.93 31.80
C ARG A 265 7.82 -17.29 31.74
N THR A 266 7.46 -18.17 30.83
CA THR A 266 8.07 -19.51 30.76
C THR A 266 9.20 -19.60 29.75
N GLY A 267 9.38 -18.60 28.87
CA GLY A 267 10.32 -18.65 27.75
C GLY A 267 10.03 -19.79 26.76
N LYS A 268 8.85 -20.43 26.84
CA LYS A 268 8.48 -21.57 25.99
C LYS A 268 7.89 -21.12 24.67
N LEU A 269 8.24 -21.82 23.60
CA LEU A 269 7.76 -21.56 22.25
C LEU A 269 6.28 -21.96 22.18
N ARG A 270 5.43 -20.99 21.88
CA ARG A 270 3.99 -21.19 21.69
C ARG A 270 3.69 -21.57 20.24
N ARG A 271 4.27 -20.85 19.27
CA ARG A 271 3.98 -21.01 17.83
C ARG A 271 5.16 -20.64 16.95
N VAL A 272 5.18 -21.23 15.76
CA VAL A 272 6.05 -20.84 14.63
C VAL A 272 5.16 -20.66 13.41
N TYR A 273 5.26 -19.51 12.76
CA TYR A 273 4.69 -19.25 11.44
C TYR A 273 5.84 -19.26 10.44
N ASP A 274 5.80 -20.20 9.52
CA ASP A 274 6.81 -20.35 8.48
C ASP A 274 6.36 -19.63 7.21
N GLU A 275 7.05 -18.56 6.85
CA GLU A 275 6.82 -17.77 5.64
C GLU A 275 7.99 -17.93 4.66
N SER A 276 8.70 -19.07 4.73
CA SER A 276 9.76 -19.40 3.79
C SER A 276 9.26 -19.43 2.33
N LEU A 277 10.19 -19.31 1.40
CA LEU A 277 9.87 -19.33 -0.03
C LEU A 277 9.31 -20.70 -0.46
N GLU A 278 9.75 -21.78 0.18
CA GLU A 278 9.24 -23.13 -0.05
C GLU A 278 7.77 -23.21 0.34
N VAL A 279 7.40 -22.70 1.53
CA VAL A 279 6.00 -22.66 1.96
C VAL A 279 5.17 -21.77 1.04
N ALA A 280 5.71 -20.63 0.60
CA ALA A 280 5.02 -19.77 -0.35
C ALA A 280 4.74 -20.47 -1.69
N GLN A 281 5.67 -21.27 -2.20
CA GLN A 281 5.50 -22.08 -3.41
C GLN A 281 4.44 -23.17 -3.22
N ASP A 282 4.47 -23.88 -2.08
CA ASP A 282 3.48 -24.92 -1.78
C ASP A 282 2.07 -24.32 -1.63
N LEU A 283 1.95 -23.12 -1.05
CA LEU A 283 0.69 -22.38 -0.98
C LEU A 283 0.16 -22.01 -2.38
N GLN A 284 1.01 -21.71 -3.36
CA GLN A 284 0.55 -21.47 -4.74
C GLN A 284 -0.01 -22.73 -5.40
N ARG A 285 0.53 -23.91 -5.07
CA ARG A 285 0.03 -25.21 -5.55
C ARG A 285 -1.23 -25.67 -4.82
N SER A 286 -1.48 -25.11 -3.64
CA SER A 286 -2.66 -25.44 -2.84
C SER A 286 -3.96 -24.92 -3.47
N ASP A 287 -5.08 -25.53 -3.09
CA ASP A 287 -6.42 -25.10 -3.54
C ASP A 287 -7.05 -24.01 -2.65
N ALA A 288 -6.22 -23.14 -2.08
CA ALA A 288 -6.67 -22.05 -1.22
C ALA A 288 -6.60 -20.70 -1.98
N PRO A 289 -7.73 -20.18 -2.51
CA PRO A 289 -7.75 -18.95 -3.30
C PRO A 289 -7.18 -17.73 -2.56
N LEU A 290 -7.31 -17.72 -1.22
CA LEU A 290 -6.78 -16.67 -0.35
C LEU A 290 -5.28 -16.45 -0.58
N TYR A 291 -4.49 -17.50 -0.82
CA TYR A 291 -3.04 -17.41 -0.97
C TYR A 291 -2.56 -17.38 -2.41
N ARG A 292 -3.42 -17.70 -3.38
CA ARG A 292 -3.06 -17.75 -4.80
C ARG A 292 -2.81 -16.36 -5.36
N LEU A 293 -1.74 -16.21 -6.13
CA LEU A 293 -1.38 -15.04 -6.93
C LEU A 293 -1.25 -15.47 -8.40
N GLU A 294 -1.29 -14.50 -9.31
CA GLU A 294 -0.95 -14.76 -10.70
C GLU A 294 0.53 -15.15 -10.82
N ALA A 295 0.84 -16.05 -11.76
CA ALA A 295 2.20 -16.61 -11.88
C ALA A 295 3.27 -15.53 -12.13
N ILE A 296 2.93 -14.50 -12.91
CA ILE A 296 3.83 -13.37 -13.20
C ILE A 296 4.08 -12.52 -11.95
N ASP A 297 3.01 -12.17 -11.23
CA ASP A 297 3.11 -11.39 -9.98
C ASP A 297 3.89 -12.18 -8.91
N PHE A 298 3.57 -13.46 -8.72
CA PHE A 298 4.29 -14.32 -7.78
C PHE A 298 5.79 -14.40 -8.12
N GLY A 299 6.14 -14.58 -9.40
CA GLY A 299 7.53 -14.60 -9.86
C GLY A 299 8.27 -13.30 -9.56
N ARG A 300 7.62 -12.14 -9.76
CA ARG A 300 8.17 -10.82 -9.43
C ARG A 300 8.41 -10.68 -7.92
N ARG A 301 7.43 -11.02 -7.09
CA ARG A 301 7.56 -10.91 -5.62
C ARG A 301 8.62 -11.85 -5.05
N MET A 302 8.77 -13.05 -5.62
CA MET A 302 9.83 -13.99 -5.29
C MET A 302 11.23 -13.45 -5.62
N ALA A 303 11.37 -12.66 -6.69
CA ALA A 303 12.63 -12.00 -7.03
C ALA A 303 12.96 -10.90 -6.01
N VAL A 304 11.97 -10.09 -5.63
CA VAL A 304 12.12 -9.04 -4.61
C VAL A 304 12.53 -9.63 -3.26
N GLU A 305 11.96 -10.75 -2.85
CA GLU A 305 12.35 -11.47 -1.63
C GLU A 305 13.84 -11.85 -1.59
N LYS A 306 14.40 -12.28 -2.73
CA LYS A 306 15.83 -12.61 -2.85
C LYS A 306 16.72 -11.36 -2.87
N GLU A 307 16.18 -10.23 -3.30
CA GLU A 307 16.89 -8.95 -3.29
C GLU A 307 16.97 -8.36 -1.88
N ILE A 308 15.88 -8.47 -1.11
CA ILE A 308 15.82 -8.04 0.30
C ILE A 308 16.89 -8.76 1.13
N GLU A 309 17.05 -10.08 0.95
CA GLU A 309 18.08 -10.87 1.65
C GLU A 309 19.51 -10.35 1.44
N LYS A 310 19.78 -9.73 0.29
CA LYS A 310 21.10 -9.22 -0.07
C LYS A 310 21.29 -7.75 0.31
N THR A 311 20.23 -7.08 0.77
CA THR A 311 20.22 -5.64 1.01
C THR A 311 20.28 -5.36 2.51
N GLU A 312 21.46 -5.00 3.02
CA GLU A 312 21.65 -4.74 4.46
C GLU A 312 20.83 -3.54 4.97
N SER A 313 20.60 -2.54 4.12
CA SER A 313 19.83 -1.33 4.46
C SER A 313 18.31 -1.51 4.36
N ALA A 314 17.84 -2.72 4.08
CA ALA A 314 16.41 -2.99 3.99
C ALA A 314 15.72 -2.77 5.36
N PRO A 315 14.52 -2.16 5.39
CA PRO A 315 13.74 -2.04 6.61
C PRO A 315 13.52 -3.41 7.27
N LEU A 316 13.91 -3.56 8.54
CA LEU A 316 13.78 -4.83 9.25
C LEU A 316 12.29 -5.13 9.56
N PRO A 317 11.77 -6.29 9.12
CA PRO A 317 10.36 -6.65 9.32
C PRO A 317 10.07 -6.93 10.80
N ASN A 318 8.86 -6.60 11.24
CA ASN A 318 8.36 -6.86 12.59
C ASN A 318 6.99 -7.55 12.57
N ALA A 319 6.59 -8.11 13.71
CA ALA A 319 5.31 -8.79 13.90
C ALA A 319 4.59 -8.23 15.12
N VAL A 320 3.63 -7.33 14.89
CA VAL A 320 2.95 -6.58 15.96
C VAL A 320 1.70 -7.30 16.45
N PHE A 321 1.46 -7.24 17.75
CA PHE A 321 0.22 -7.73 18.34
C PHE A 321 -0.86 -6.65 18.27
N ASP A 322 -2.11 -7.07 18.16
CA ASP A 322 -3.24 -6.16 18.40
C ASP A 322 -3.43 -5.89 19.91
N GLU A 323 -4.20 -4.86 20.24
CA GLU A 323 -4.52 -4.46 21.63
C GLU A 323 -5.11 -5.60 22.47
N SER A 324 -5.85 -6.52 21.86
CA SER A 324 -6.42 -7.66 22.57
C SER A 324 -5.42 -8.80 22.80
N SER A 325 -4.22 -8.74 22.20
CA SER A 325 -3.20 -9.80 22.23
C SER A 325 -3.65 -11.13 21.61
N ASN A 326 -4.73 -11.12 20.83
CA ASN A 326 -5.30 -12.31 20.17
C ASN A 326 -4.87 -12.45 18.72
N PHE A 327 -4.47 -11.35 18.08
CA PHE A 327 -4.03 -11.31 16.70
C PHE A 327 -2.56 -10.91 16.62
N LEU A 328 -1.88 -11.52 15.66
CA LEU A 328 -0.52 -11.17 15.27
C LEU A 328 -0.56 -10.70 13.82
N ILE A 329 0.05 -9.56 13.56
CA ILE A 329 0.03 -8.90 12.26
C ILE A 329 1.47 -8.77 11.79
N TYR A 330 1.76 -9.18 10.56
CA TYR A 330 3.11 -9.13 10.01
C TYR A 330 3.10 -9.13 8.47
N ALA A 331 4.11 -8.49 7.88
CA ALA A 331 4.25 -8.40 6.43
C ALA A 331 4.91 -9.65 5.83
N THR A 332 4.39 -10.12 4.71
CA THR A 332 4.84 -11.32 3.96
C THR A 332 4.93 -11.02 2.48
N LEU A 333 5.42 -11.98 1.69
CA LEU A 333 5.40 -11.92 0.22
C LEU A 333 4.01 -11.59 -0.33
N LEU A 334 2.95 -12.15 0.26
CA LEU A 334 1.56 -11.97 -0.20
C LEU A 334 0.96 -10.61 0.17
N GLY A 335 1.59 -9.85 1.07
CA GLY A 335 1.00 -8.70 1.76
C GLY A 335 1.06 -8.86 3.27
N ILE A 336 0.26 -8.09 4.00
CA ILE A 336 0.28 -8.05 5.47
C ILE A 336 -0.77 -9.01 6.02
N LYS A 337 -0.34 -10.11 6.63
CA LYS A 337 -1.24 -11.11 7.23
C LYS A 337 -1.69 -10.67 8.61
N ILE A 338 -2.98 -10.86 8.88
CA ILE A 338 -3.57 -10.78 10.22
C ILE A 338 -3.90 -12.21 10.66
N VAL A 339 -3.21 -12.72 11.66
CA VAL A 339 -3.31 -14.11 12.11
C VAL A 339 -3.96 -14.19 13.47
N ASN A 340 -5.02 -14.98 13.58
CA ASN A 340 -5.66 -15.27 14.86
C ASN A 340 -4.82 -16.30 15.66
N LEU A 341 -4.21 -15.85 16.77
CA LEU A 341 -3.38 -16.66 17.65
C LEU A 341 -4.17 -17.71 18.44
N HIS A 342 -5.50 -17.61 18.49
CA HIS A 342 -6.35 -18.64 19.10
C HIS A 342 -6.59 -19.78 18.10
N THR A 343 -7.18 -19.46 16.94
CA THR A 343 -7.62 -20.43 15.93
C THR A 343 -6.50 -20.92 15.01
N ASN A 344 -5.36 -20.21 14.95
CA ASN A 344 -4.25 -20.48 14.03
C ASN A 344 -4.63 -20.33 12.56
N LYS A 345 -5.50 -19.37 12.25
CA LYS A 345 -5.93 -19.08 10.88
C LYS A 345 -5.56 -17.65 10.52
N VAL A 346 -5.24 -17.44 9.25
CA VAL A 346 -5.13 -16.11 8.66
C VAL A 346 -6.56 -15.57 8.53
N SER A 347 -6.84 -14.49 9.25
CA SER A 347 -8.14 -13.83 9.21
C SER A 347 -8.26 -12.87 8.03
N ARG A 348 -7.19 -12.15 7.68
CA ARG A 348 -7.13 -11.20 6.55
C ARG A 348 -5.71 -11.08 5.97
N ILE A 349 -5.62 -10.65 4.71
CA ILE A 349 -4.36 -10.24 4.06
C ILE A 349 -4.57 -8.84 3.48
N LEU A 350 -3.86 -7.84 4.01
CA LEU A 350 -3.87 -6.47 3.51
C LEU A 350 -2.79 -6.29 2.42
N GLY A 351 -3.03 -5.43 1.45
CA GLY A 351 -2.08 -5.09 0.39
C GLY A 351 -1.84 -6.21 -0.62
N LYS A 352 -2.70 -7.24 -0.67
CA LYS A 352 -2.51 -8.38 -1.60
C LYS A 352 -2.51 -7.92 -3.07
N VAL A 353 -3.32 -6.93 -3.42
CA VAL A 353 -3.39 -6.34 -4.77
C VAL A 353 -2.22 -5.45 -5.13
N GLU A 354 -1.39 -5.05 -4.18
CA GLU A 354 -0.30 -4.12 -4.44
C GLU A 354 0.90 -4.87 -5.02
N ASN A 355 0.92 -5.04 -6.35
CA ASN A 355 1.89 -5.86 -7.07
C ASN A 355 3.32 -5.28 -7.08
N ASN A 356 3.46 -3.99 -6.80
CA ASN A 356 4.73 -3.27 -6.88
C ASN A 356 5.36 -2.96 -5.51
N ASP A 357 4.66 -3.27 -4.41
CA ASP A 357 5.05 -2.83 -3.07
C ASP A 357 5.23 -4.04 -2.14
N ARG A 358 6.48 -4.23 -1.69
CA ARG A 358 6.80 -5.19 -0.63
C ARG A 358 6.89 -4.47 0.71
N PHE A 359 5.76 -4.45 1.43
CA PHE A 359 5.68 -3.90 2.80
C PHE A 359 6.62 -4.64 3.73
N LEU A 360 7.27 -3.99 4.70
CA LEU A 360 8.23 -4.64 5.60
C LEU A 360 7.94 -4.35 7.06
N ARG A 361 8.19 -3.10 7.49
CA ARG A 361 7.96 -2.68 8.88
C ARG A 361 6.60 -2.03 9.03
N ILE A 362 5.89 -2.37 10.09
CA ILE A 362 4.51 -1.97 10.33
C ILE A 362 4.31 -1.39 11.74
N ALA A 363 3.35 -0.48 11.90
CA ALA A 363 2.92 0.11 13.16
C ALA A 363 1.40 0.22 13.19
N LEU A 364 0.77 -0.25 14.27
CA LEU A 364 -0.68 -0.38 14.37
C LEU A 364 -1.28 0.62 15.36
N TYR A 365 -2.19 1.46 14.87
CA TYR A 365 -3.07 2.32 15.65
C TYR A 365 -4.47 1.68 15.75
N GLN A 366 -5.03 1.57 16.95
CA GLN A 366 -6.39 1.01 17.17
C GLN A 366 -7.34 1.96 17.90
N GLY A 367 -7.08 3.26 17.79
CA GLY A 367 -7.93 4.32 18.32
C GLY A 367 -7.39 4.98 19.60
N ASP A 368 -8.13 5.98 20.06
CA ASP A 368 -7.76 6.84 21.19
C ASP A 368 -7.60 6.05 22.49
N ARG A 369 -6.34 5.93 22.94
CA ARG A 369 -5.96 5.28 24.20
C ARG A 369 -6.20 6.18 25.42
N SER A 370 -6.34 7.48 25.23
CA SER A 370 -6.51 8.46 26.30
C SER A 370 -7.80 8.22 27.08
N SER A 371 -8.91 7.93 26.38
CA SER A 371 -10.22 7.68 26.98
C SER A 371 -10.25 6.47 27.94
N LYS A 372 -9.37 5.48 27.75
CA LYS A 372 -9.32 4.24 28.57
C LYS A 372 -8.35 4.31 29.75
N ARG A 373 -7.37 5.22 29.78
CA ARG A 373 -6.32 5.27 30.82
C ARG A 373 -6.09 6.64 31.48
N VAL A 374 -6.58 7.76 30.92
CA VAL A 374 -6.26 9.13 31.39
C VAL A 374 -7.11 9.63 32.57
N ARG A 375 -8.01 8.82 33.15
CA ARG A 375 -8.72 9.19 34.41
C ARG A 375 -7.82 9.26 35.68
N LYS A 376 -6.48 9.28 35.56
CA LYS A 376 -5.54 9.39 36.69
C LYS A 376 -4.38 10.37 36.45
N ILE A 377 -4.64 11.55 35.86
CA ILE A 377 -3.67 12.66 35.92
C ILE A 377 -4.21 13.72 36.90
N PRO A 378 -3.44 14.13 37.93
CA PRO A 378 -3.82 15.24 38.80
C PRO A 378 -3.93 16.55 38.03
N SER A 379 -4.98 17.31 38.30
CA SER A 379 -5.36 18.57 37.67
C SER A 379 -4.35 19.69 37.93
N ALA A 380 -3.25 19.73 37.17
CA ALA A 380 -2.34 20.88 37.15
C ALA A 380 -1.77 21.25 35.76
N ALA A 381 -2.18 20.57 34.68
CA ALA A 381 -1.69 20.89 33.33
C ALA A 381 -2.77 20.77 32.23
N ALA A 382 -4.05 21.04 32.56
CA ALA A 382 -5.15 20.96 31.59
C ALA A 382 -5.72 22.34 31.28
N ASN A 383 -5.10 23.03 30.32
CA ASN A 383 -5.76 24.11 29.57
C ASN A 383 -5.87 23.69 28.10
N VAL A 384 -6.73 22.71 27.79
CA VAL A 384 -7.43 22.61 26.49
C VAL A 384 -8.72 21.83 26.73
N ASN A 385 -9.83 22.55 26.87
CA ASN A 385 -11.17 21.99 26.83
C ASN A 385 -11.60 21.95 25.36
N GLU A 386 -11.24 20.88 24.66
CA GLU A 386 -11.91 20.49 23.41
C GLU A 386 -12.51 19.11 23.64
N SER A 387 -13.84 19.03 23.62
CA SER A 387 -14.57 17.76 23.57
C SER A 387 -14.29 17.07 22.24
N LYS A 388 -13.13 16.39 22.14
CA LYS A 388 -12.81 15.56 20.98
C LYS A 388 -13.68 14.32 21.00
N GLU A 389 -14.46 14.11 19.95
CA GLU A 389 -15.01 12.79 19.66
C GLU A 389 -13.85 11.78 19.59
N PRO A 390 -14.01 10.57 20.17
CA PRO A 390 -12.93 9.60 20.19
C PRO A 390 -12.52 9.22 18.77
N LEU A 391 -11.21 9.25 18.50
CA LEU A 391 -10.64 8.78 17.24
C LEU A 391 -10.80 7.26 17.18
N THR A 392 -11.77 6.76 16.42
CA THR A 392 -12.11 5.32 16.34
C THR A 392 -11.67 4.64 15.05
N ASP A 393 -10.76 5.23 14.29
CA ASP A 393 -10.33 4.71 13.00
C ASP A 393 -9.01 3.90 13.13
N PRO A 394 -9.07 2.56 13.21
CA PRO A 394 -7.87 1.75 13.29
C PRO A 394 -7.08 1.86 11.99
N THR A 395 -5.80 2.18 12.11
CA THR A 395 -4.93 2.48 10.99
C THR A 395 -3.61 1.73 11.17
N LEU A 396 -3.23 0.96 10.16
CA LEU A 396 -1.91 0.35 10.08
C LEU A 396 -1.05 1.19 9.14
N LEU A 397 0.06 1.70 9.67
CA LEU A 397 1.09 2.38 8.90
C LEU A 397 2.20 1.39 8.57
N CYS A 398 2.71 1.43 7.34
CA CYS A 398 3.87 0.62 6.98
C CYS A 398 4.79 1.31 5.98
N CYS A 399 6.06 0.90 5.97
CA CYS A 399 6.99 1.19 4.89
C CYS A 399 7.18 -0.03 3.98
N ALA A 400 7.72 0.21 2.79
CA ALA A 400 7.99 -0.82 1.79
C ALA A 400 9.43 -0.76 1.29
N PHE A 401 9.92 -1.88 0.78
CA PHE A 401 11.29 -2.04 0.29
C PHE A 401 11.63 -1.03 -0.81
N LYS A 402 12.68 -0.23 -0.60
CA LYS A 402 13.15 0.82 -1.53
C LYS A 402 12.11 1.89 -1.87
N LYS A 403 11.11 2.11 -1.02
CA LYS A 403 10.08 3.13 -1.25
C LYS A 403 10.31 4.35 -0.38
N HIS A 404 10.25 5.51 -1.02
CA HIS A 404 10.32 6.85 -0.41
C HIS A 404 8.95 7.23 0.15
N ARG A 405 8.20 6.26 0.69
CA ARG A 405 6.78 6.41 1.00
C ARG A 405 6.39 5.61 2.22
N ILE A 406 5.38 6.12 2.90
CA ILE A 406 4.60 5.39 3.90
C ILE A 406 3.19 5.12 3.37
N TYR A 407 2.63 3.99 3.74
CA TYR A 407 1.33 3.51 3.27
C TYR A 407 0.39 3.33 4.46
N LEU A 408 -0.83 3.83 4.33
CA LEU A 408 -1.87 3.72 5.35
C LEU A 408 -2.92 2.71 4.91
N PHE A 409 -3.16 1.70 5.76
CA PHE A 409 -4.32 0.85 5.67
C PHE A 409 -5.30 1.24 6.77
N SER A 410 -6.52 1.61 6.40
CA SER A 410 -7.59 1.89 7.37
C SER A 410 -8.80 0.98 7.08
N ARG A 411 -9.98 1.40 7.53
CA ARG A 411 -11.25 0.77 7.16
C ARG A 411 -11.89 1.38 5.91
N ARG A 412 -11.27 2.42 5.34
CA ARG A 412 -11.78 3.12 4.16
C ARG A 412 -11.16 2.53 2.90
N GLU A 413 -11.95 2.49 1.84
CA GLU A 413 -11.47 2.22 0.49
C GLU A 413 -10.69 3.44 -0.04
N PRO A 414 -9.70 3.24 -0.92
CA PRO A 414 -9.04 4.35 -1.59
C PRO A 414 -10.05 5.14 -2.41
N GLU A 415 -10.03 6.47 -2.30
CA GLU A 415 -10.89 7.35 -3.09
C GLU A 415 -10.46 7.28 -4.57
N GLU A 416 -11.41 7.04 -5.48
CA GLU A 416 -11.17 7.25 -6.91
C GLU A 416 -11.06 8.76 -7.16
N PRO A 417 -9.92 9.25 -7.69
CA PRO A 417 -9.72 10.69 -7.84
C PRO A 417 -10.66 11.30 -8.88
N GLU A 418 -11.49 12.28 -8.50
CA GLU A 418 -12.22 13.13 -9.46
C GLU A 418 -11.26 14.00 -10.30
N ASP A 419 -10.10 14.36 -9.72
CA ASP A 419 -9.01 15.11 -10.34
C ASP A 419 -7.73 14.25 -10.34
N ALA A 420 -7.06 14.11 -11.49
CA ALA A 420 -5.79 13.35 -11.62
C ALA A 420 -4.65 13.80 -10.69
N THR A 421 -4.78 14.99 -10.07
CA THR A 421 -3.83 15.55 -9.09
C THR A 421 -4.12 15.16 -7.65
N LYS A 422 -5.27 14.53 -7.36
CA LYS A 422 -5.72 14.12 -6.01
C LYS A 422 -5.81 12.59 -5.87
N GLY A 423 -4.84 11.87 -6.42
CA GLY A 423 -4.78 10.41 -6.30
C GLY A 423 -4.54 9.92 -4.87
N ARG A 424 -4.63 8.59 -4.67
CA ARG A 424 -4.28 7.89 -3.42
C ARG A 424 -2.85 8.18 -2.94
N ASP A 425 -1.99 8.54 -3.87
CA ASP A 425 -0.58 8.82 -3.67
C ASP A 425 -0.34 10.32 -3.47
N VAL A 426 -0.09 10.73 -2.23
CA VAL A 426 0.08 12.13 -1.86
C VAL A 426 1.53 12.57 -2.06
N PHE A 427 1.75 13.49 -3.00
CA PHE A 427 3.04 14.11 -3.28
C PHE A 427 3.29 15.35 -2.41
N ASN A 428 3.38 15.16 -1.10
CA ASN A 428 3.68 16.23 -0.14
C ASN A 428 5.14 16.70 -0.19
N GLU A 429 5.99 16.03 -0.95
CA GLU A 429 7.37 16.42 -1.24
C GLU A 429 7.65 16.27 -2.73
N LYS A 430 8.62 17.04 -3.25
CA LYS A 430 9.08 16.89 -4.63
C LYS A 430 9.66 15.48 -4.78
N PRO A 431 9.16 14.65 -5.72
CA PRO A 431 9.69 13.31 -5.90
C PRO A 431 11.19 13.36 -6.26
N PRO A 432 11.98 12.35 -5.86
CA PRO A 432 13.38 12.23 -6.30
C PRO A 432 13.46 12.09 -7.82
N ALA A 433 14.61 12.42 -8.44
CA ALA A 433 14.76 12.44 -9.90
C ALA A 433 14.37 11.10 -10.57
N ASP A 434 14.72 9.98 -9.95
CA ASP A 434 14.42 8.63 -10.45
C ASP A 434 12.92 8.33 -10.39
N GLU A 435 12.23 8.84 -9.36
CA GLU A 435 10.78 8.75 -9.27
C GLU A 435 10.10 9.85 -10.08
N LEU A 436 10.74 10.97 -10.39
CA LEU A 436 10.27 11.97 -11.37
C LEU A 436 10.36 11.42 -12.79
N LEU A 437 11.37 10.60 -13.10
CA LEU A 437 11.45 9.83 -14.33
C LEU A 437 10.35 8.78 -14.35
N ALA A 438 10.21 8.03 -13.25
CA ALA A 438 9.06 7.15 -13.06
C ALA A 438 7.73 7.90 -13.09
N VAL A 439 7.67 9.18 -12.70
CA VAL A 439 6.44 10.02 -12.63
C VAL A 439 6.15 10.71 -13.95
N SER A 440 7.17 11.06 -14.75
CA SER A 440 7.01 11.33 -16.18
C SER A 440 6.58 10.08 -16.92
N ASP A 441 6.94 8.91 -16.40
CA ASP A 441 6.36 7.61 -16.72
C ASP A 441 5.11 7.26 -15.87
N ILE A 442 4.60 8.13 -14.98
CA ILE A 442 3.31 7.98 -14.25
C ILE A 442 2.25 8.90 -14.87
N GLY A 443 2.66 9.99 -15.52
CA GLY A 443 1.91 10.56 -16.65
C GLY A 443 1.79 9.57 -17.82
N LYS A 444 2.59 8.49 -17.82
CA LYS A 444 2.45 7.29 -18.63
C LYS A 444 2.37 6.04 -17.76
N SER A 445 1.55 6.06 -16.70
CA SER A 445 1.54 5.03 -15.66
C SER A 445 1.73 3.62 -16.22
N VAL A 446 2.60 2.85 -15.57
CA VAL A 446 2.66 1.39 -15.67
C VAL A 446 1.38 0.79 -15.04
N THR A 447 0.20 1.21 -15.51
CA THR A 447 -0.76 0.23 -16.02
C THR A 447 -0.05 -0.49 -17.15
N THR A 448 -0.10 -1.82 -17.21
CA THR A 448 0.14 -2.57 -18.46
C THR A 448 -0.37 -1.70 -19.60
N SER A 449 0.51 -1.14 -20.44
CA SER A 449 0.08 -0.20 -21.47
C SER A 449 -0.99 -0.93 -22.26
N LEU A 450 -2.24 -0.51 -22.07
CA LEU A 450 -3.34 -1.16 -22.72
C LEU A 450 -3.03 -1.04 -24.22
N PRO A 451 -3.11 -2.15 -24.97
CA PRO A 451 -2.72 -2.15 -26.37
C PRO A 451 -3.43 -1.00 -27.09
N ASP A 452 -2.65 -0.17 -27.77
CA ASP A 452 -3.17 0.92 -28.60
C ASP A 452 -3.48 0.45 -30.03
N ASN A 453 -3.19 -0.82 -30.34
CA ASN A 453 -3.44 -1.43 -31.63
C ASN A 453 -3.93 -2.87 -31.48
N VAL A 454 -4.74 -3.32 -32.43
CA VAL A 454 -5.28 -4.68 -32.50
C VAL A 454 -5.54 -5.05 -33.96
N ILE A 455 -5.48 -6.34 -34.30
CA ILE A 455 -5.79 -6.86 -35.63
C ILE A 455 -6.92 -7.88 -35.50
N LEU A 456 -8.06 -7.59 -36.11
CA LEU A 456 -9.18 -8.53 -36.23
C LEU A 456 -8.98 -9.32 -37.52
N HIS A 457 -8.74 -10.61 -37.39
CA HIS A 457 -8.69 -11.51 -38.53
C HIS A 457 -10.12 -11.96 -38.83
N THR A 458 -10.69 -11.54 -39.95
CA THR A 458 -12.07 -11.92 -40.34
C THR A 458 -12.06 -12.87 -41.52
N THR A 459 -13.19 -13.52 -41.80
CA THR A 459 -13.38 -14.34 -43.01
C THR A 459 -13.24 -13.56 -44.32
N MET A 460 -13.25 -12.23 -44.27
CA MET A 460 -13.12 -11.34 -45.43
C MET A 460 -11.79 -10.57 -45.48
N GLY A 461 -10.88 -10.80 -44.53
CA GLY A 461 -9.58 -10.14 -44.43
C GLY A 461 -9.32 -9.51 -43.06
N ASP A 462 -8.19 -8.82 -42.94
CA ASP A 462 -7.71 -8.26 -41.68
C ASP A 462 -8.15 -6.80 -41.50
N VAL A 463 -8.67 -6.47 -40.32
CA VAL A 463 -9.02 -5.11 -39.91
C VAL A 463 -8.10 -4.68 -38.77
N HIS A 464 -7.21 -3.74 -39.05
CA HIS A 464 -6.32 -3.16 -38.05
C HIS A 464 -7.02 -1.98 -37.39
N MET A 465 -7.14 -2.00 -36.07
CA MET A 465 -7.77 -0.93 -35.32
C MET A 465 -6.77 -0.30 -34.37
N LYS A 466 -6.75 1.04 -34.34
CA LYS A 466 -6.09 1.83 -33.30
C LYS A 466 -7.10 2.05 -32.17
N LEU A 467 -6.69 1.77 -30.94
CA LEU A 467 -7.48 1.89 -29.73
C LEU A 467 -7.09 3.17 -28.98
N TYR A 468 -7.97 3.62 -28.08
CA TYR A 468 -7.81 4.86 -27.30
C TYR A 468 -7.72 4.56 -25.79
N PRO A 469 -6.65 3.89 -25.32
CA PRO A 469 -6.54 3.46 -23.93
C PRO A 469 -6.42 4.60 -22.92
N GLU A 470 -5.92 5.77 -23.35
CA GLU A 470 -5.79 6.95 -22.48
C GLU A 470 -7.15 7.61 -22.23
N GLU A 471 -7.99 7.64 -23.26
CA GLU A 471 -9.32 8.20 -23.19
C GLU A 471 -10.31 7.22 -22.53
N CYS A 472 -10.45 6.00 -23.05
CA CYS A 472 -11.44 5.02 -22.58
C CYS A 472 -10.75 3.75 -22.04
N PRO A 473 -10.08 3.83 -20.87
CA PRO A 473 -9.30 2.73 -20.31
C PRO A 473 -10.15 1.50 -20.01
N LYS A 474 -11.35 1.63 -19.44
CA LYS A 474 -12.19 0.46 -19.08
C LYS A 474 -12.70 -0.25 -20.33
N THR A 475 -13.10 0.51 -21.35
CA THR A 475 -13.58 -0.05 -22.61
C THR A 475 -12.46 -0.79 -23.35
N VAL A 476 -11.26 -0.20 -23.41
CA VAL A 476 -10.11 -0.84 -24.05
C VAL A 476 -9.60 -2.04 -23.25
N GLU A 477 -9.62 -1.99 -21.92
CA GLU A 477 -9.30 -3.13 -21.06
C GLU A 477 -10.27 -4.30 -21.29
N ASN A 478 -11.58 -4.01 -21.26
CA ASN A 478 -12.63 -4.99 -21.53
C ASN A 478 -12.44 -5.63 -22.90
N PHE A 479 -12.30 -4.82 -23.93
CA PHE A 479 -12.11 -5.29 -25.31
C PHE A 479 -10.84 -6.13 -25.46
N THR A 480 -9.67 -5.61 -25.06
CA THR A 480 -8.39 -6.31 -25.26
C THR A 480 -8.26 -7.56 -24.40
N THR A 481 -8.87 -7.61 -23.22
CA THR A 481 -8.91 -8.81 -22.38
C THR A 481 -9.81 -9.88 -23.00
N HIS A 482 -10.99 -9.52 -23.53
CA HIS A 482 -11.80 -10.45 -24.32
C HIS A 482 -11.03 -11.00 -25.53
N CYS A 483 -10.28 -10.16 -26.25
CA CYS A 483 -9.42 -10.61 -27.35
C CYS A 483 -8.36 -11.63 -26.89
N ARG A 484 -7.65 -11.36 -25.79
CA ARG A 484 -6.63 -12.28 -25.24
C ARG A 484 -7.20 -13.61 -24.76
N ASN A 485 -8.44 -13.59 -24.26
CA ASN A 485 -9.15 -14.79 -23.79
C ASN A 485 -9.78 -15.59 -24.94
N GLY A 486 -9.63 -15.16 -26.21
CA GLY A 486 -10.26 -15.79 -27.37
C GLY A 486 -11.79 -15.67 -27.38
N TYR A 487 -12.35 -14.69 -26.65
CA TYR A 487 -13.80 -14.53 -26.51
C TYR A 487 -14.49 -14.17 -27.83
N TYR A 488 -13.80 -13.41 -28.70
CA TYR A 488 -14.32 -13.01 -30.01
C TYR A 488 -14.08 -14.06 -31.10
N ASP A 489 -13.39 -15.17 -30.79
CA ASP A 489 -13.03 -16.18 -31.78
C ASP A 489 -14.28 -16.89 -32.30
N ASN A 490 -14.41 -16.94 -33.63
CA ASN A 490 -15.55 -17.47 -34.39
C ASN A 490 -16.89 -16.73 -34.20
N LEU A 491 -16.91 -15.54 -33.57
CA LEU A 491 -18.13 -14.75 -33.47
C LEU A 491 -18.52 -14.14 -34.81
N ILE A 492 -19.83 -14.06 -35.05
CA ILE A 492 -20.38 -13.55 -36.30
C ILE A 492 -20.64 -12.04 -36.24
N PHE A 493 -20.63 -11.39 -37.40
CA PHE A 493 -21.25 -10.08 -37.57
C PHE A 493 -22.77 -10.29 -37.69
N HIS A 494 -23.47 -10.25 -36.56
CA HIS A 494 -24.89 -10.59 -36.48
C HIS A 494 -25.81 -9.49 -37.03
N ARG A 495 -25.29 -8.27 -37.22
CA ARG A 495 -26.04 -7.14 -37.77
C ARG A 495 -25.16 -6.27 -38.67
N VAL A 496 -25.58 -6.08 -39.91
CA VAL A 496 -24.86 -5.33 -40.96
C VAL A 496 -25.84 -4.40 -41.69
N ILE A 497 -25.69 -3.10 -41.49
CA ILE A 497 -26.58 -2.09 -42.08
C ILE A 497 -25.80 -1.26 -43.10
N LYS A 498 -26.19 -1.41 -44.37
CA LYS A 498 -25.60 -0.67 -45.49
C LYS A 498 -25.77 0.84 -45.31
N GLY A 499 -24.66 1.57 -45.41
CA GLY A 499 -24.58 3.02 -45.22
C GLY A 499 -24.60 3.45 -43.74
N PHE A 500 -24.35 2.53 -42.80
CA PHE A 500 -24.42 2.85 -41.37
C PHE A 500 -23.29 2.22 -40.54
N MET A 501 -23.38 0.91 -40.24
CA MET A 501 -22.42 0.22 -39.38
C MET A 501 -22.50 -1.31 -39.50
N ILE A 502 -21.42 -1.98 -39.09
CA ILE A 502 -21.34 -3.44 -38.90
C ILE A 502 -21.14 -3.74 -37.40
N GLN A 503 -21.92 -4.67 -36.84
CA GLN A 503 -21.95 -4.98 -35.41
C GLN A 503 -21.65 -6.45 -35.14
N THR A 504 -20.90 -6.70 -34.06
CA THR A 504 -20.45 -8.04 -33.63
C THR A 504 -20.23 -8.06 -32.09
N GLY A 505 -19.60 -9.11 -31.57
CA GLY A 505 -19.26 -9.24 -30.15
C GLY A 505 -20.34 -9.86 -29.28
N ASP A 506 -21.35 -10.48 -29.90
CA ASP A 506 -22.39 -11.27 -29.21
C ASP A 506 -22.13 -12.79 -29.42
N PRO A 507 -21.89 -13.56 -28.34
CA PRO A 507 -21.76 -15.01 -28.40
C PRO A 507 -23.00 -15.76 -28.91
N LEU A 508 -24.20 -15.20 -28.72
CA LEU A 508 -25.46 -15.83 -29.17
C LEU A 508 -25.74 -15.54 -30.65
N GLY A 509 -25.19 -14.44 -31.18
CA GLY A 509 -25.35 -14.02 -32.57
C GLY A 509 -26.77 -13.54 -32.91
N ASP A 510 -27.52 -13.07 -31.91
CA ASP A 510 -28.88 -12.55 -32.03
C ASP A 510 -29.04 -11.10 -31.55
N GLY A 511 -27.97 -10.51 -31.01
CA GLY A 511 -27.89 -9.14 -30.51
C GLY A 511 -28.28 -8.99 -29.04
N THR A 512 -28.64 -10.07 -28.34
CA THR A 512 -29.11 -10.02 -26.93
C THR A 512 -28.07 -10.48 -25.92
N GLY A 513 -27.04 -11.18 -26.35
CA GLY A 513 -26.01 -11.74 -25.49
C GLY A 513 -24.76 -10.87 -25.34
N GLY A 514 -23.84 -11.37 -24.53
CA GLY A 514 -22.54 -10.74 -24.30
C GLY A 514 -22.43 -10.04 -22.95
N GLN A 515 -21.38 -10.36 -22.20
CA GLN A 515 -21.08 -9.76 -20.91
C GLN A 515 -19.67 -9.20 -20.91
N SER A 516 -19.43 -8.16 -20.10
CA SER A 516 -18.08 -7.66 -19.88
C SER A 516 -17.20 -8.69 -19.17
N ILE A 517 -15.89 -8.44 -19.15
CA ILE A 517 -14.92 -9.26 -18.39
C ILE A 517 -15.20 -9.31 -16.88
N TRP A 518 -16.02 -8.39 -16.36
CA TRP A 518 -16.41 -8.32 -14.95
C TRP A 518 -17.73 -9.04 -14.65
N GLY A 519 -18.38 -9.67 -15.64
CA GLY A 519 -19.63 -10.41 -15.46
C GLY A 519 -20.87 -9.54 -15.18
N ARG A 520 -20.76 -8.23 -15.39
CA ARG A 520 -21.84 -7.23 -15.26
C ARG A 520 -21.69 -6.13 -16.31
N GLU A 521 -22.72 -5.31 -16.51
CA GLU A 521 -22.61 -4.12 -17.36
C GLU A 521 -21.66 -3.07 -16.74
N PHE A 522 -21.05 -2.22 -17.58
CA PHE A 522 -20.17 -1.12 -17.14
C PHE A 522 -20.50 0.22 -17.81
N GLU A 523 -20.02 1.30 -17.19
CA GLU A 523 -20.32 2.69 -17.55
C GLU A 523 -19.78 3.15 -18.92
N ASP A 524 -20.36 4.21 -19.46
CA ASP A 524 -19.89 4.86 -20.69
C ASP A 524 -18.71 5.83 -20.44
N GLU A 525 -17.73 5.88 -21.35
CA GLU A 525 -16.53 6.72 -21.25
C GLU A 525 -16.55 7.87 -22.29
N PHE A 526 -17.43 8.86 -22.08
CA PHE A 526 -17.59 9.99 -23.01
C PHE A 526 -16.55 11.11 -22.81
N HIS A 527 -15.98 11.60 -23.91
CA HIS A 527 -14.93 12.62 -23.90
C HIS A 527 -15.45 14.00 -24.35
N LYS A 528 -15.61 14.93 -23.41
CA LYS A 528 -15.96 16.34 -23.71
C LYS A 528 -14.72 17.17 -24.03
N ARG A 529 -14.87 18.11 -24.97
CA ARG A 529 -13.80 19.01 -25.45
C ARG A 529 -13.30 19.89 -24.30
N LYS A 530 -12.04 19.73 -23.87
CA LYS A 530 -11.34 20.75 -23.09
C LYS A 530 -10.86 21.85 -24.06
N ILE A 531 -11.36 23.07 -23.91
CA ILE A 531 -10.74 24.25 -24.55
C ILE A 531 -9.52 24.57 -23.68
N ALA A 532 -8.33 24.15 -24.12
CA ALA A 532 -7.09 24.58 -23.48
C ALA A 532 -6.80 26.02 -23.92
N VAL A 533 -7.10 27.00 -23.06
CA VAL A 533 -6.52 28.33 -23.17
C VAL A 533 -5.09 28.23 -22.62
N VAL A 534 -4.12 28.11 -23.52
CA VAL A 534 -2.70 28.23 -23.14
C VAL A 534 -2.42 29.71 -22.90
N VAL A 535 -2.44 30.14 -21.64
CA VAL A 535 -1.84 31.43 -21.26
C VAL A 535 -0.34 31.18 -21.15
N GLN A 536 0.43 31.53 -22.19
CA GLN A 536 1.87 31.67 -22.04
C GLN A 536 2.13 32.90 -21.15
N SER A 537 2.64 32.66 -19.95
CA SER A 537 3.18 33.72 -19.10
C SER A 537 4.48 34.24 -19.71
N GLN A 538 4.40 35.28 -20.54
CA GLN A 538 5.55 36.15 -20.74
C GLN A 538 5.64 37.13 -19.57
N ILE A 539 6.82 37.15 -18.98
CA ILE A 539 7.26 38.11 -17.96
C ILE A 539 7.03 39.52 -18.52
N VAL A 540 6.10 40.26 -17.92
CA VAL A 540 6.01 41.72 -18.10
C VAL A 540 6.53 42.34 -16.80
N THR A 541 7.73 42.92 -16.89
CA THR A 541 8.31 43.80 -15.88
C THR A 541 7.39 45.01 -15.68
N GLY A 542 7.24 45.43 -14.43
CA GLY A 542 6.26 46.40 -13.98
C GLY A 542 6.30 47.76 -14.68
N SER A 543 5.10 48.25 -14.99
CA SER A 543 4.71 49.67 -15.10
C SER A 543 3.41 49.77 -15.93
N MET A 544 2.29 49.24 -15.44
CA MET A 544 0.94 49.57 -15.95
C MET A 544 -0.16 48.92 -15.08
N CYS A 545 -0.26 49.30 -13.80
CA CYS A 545 -1.36 48.83 -12.93
C CYS A 545 -2.21 49.94 -12.29
N ASP A 546 -1.95 51.22 -12.55
CA ASP A 546 -2.61 52.31 -11.82
C ASP A 546 -3.62 53.16 -12.62
N SER A 547 -4.41 52.59 -13.54
CA SER A 547 -5.48 53.39 -14.17
C SER A 547 -6.81 52.72 -14.51
N LEU A 548 -7.15 51.56 -13.95
CA LEU A 548 -8.46 50.93 -14.18
C LEU A 548 -9.06 50.39 -12.88
N MET A 549 -9.32 51.29 -11.94
CA MET A 549 -10.20 51.08 -10.79
C MET A 549 -11.11 52.30 -10.63
N ALA A 550 -12.00 52.48 -11.61
CA ALA A 550 -13.16 53.34 -11.47
C ALA A 550 -14.25 52.87 -12.43
N ASP A 551 -15.30 52.34 -11.82
CA ASP A 551 -16.71 52.47 -12.19
C ASP A 551 -17.48 51.16 -12.43
N SER A 552 -18.64 51.15 -11.79
CA SER A 552 -19.58 50.08 -11.59
C SER A 552 -20.59 50.00 -12.72
N SER A 553 -20.60 48.93 -13.50
CA SER A 553 -21.83 48.36 -14.09
C SER A 553 -21.54 47.03 -14.80
N TRP A 554 -22.37 46.03 -14.51
CA TRP A 554 -22.46 44.77 -15.22
C TRP A 554 -23.08 44.98 -16.60
N LEU A 555 -22.39 44.63 -17.69
CA LEU A 555 -22.97 44.07 -18.94
C LEU A 555 -21.87 43.78 -20.00
N ASP A 556 -21.83 42.50 -20.40
CA ASP A 556 -21.41 41.93 -21.70
C ASP A 556 -20.03 42.32 -22.31
N VAL A 557 -18.99 41.51 -22.03
CA VAL A 557 -17.67 41.59 -22.71
C VAL A 557 -17.31 40.26 -23.41
N SER A 558 -18.29 39.41 -23.70
CA SER A 558 -18.03 38.09 -24.31
C SER A 558 -17.94 38.09 -25.84
N LYS A 559 -18.10 39.25 -26.51
CA LYS A 559 -18.33 39.31 -27.96
C LYS A 559 -17.35 40.13 -28.80
N VAL A 560 -16.30 40.74 -28.23
CA VAL A 560 -15.45 41.68 -29.02
C VAL A 560 -14.04 41.17 -29.36
N VAL A 561 -13.60 39.99 -28.89
CA VAL A 561 -12.21 39.52 -29.15
C VAL A 561 -12.10 38.45 -30.25
N LEU A 562 -13.20 38.08 -30.94
CA LEU A 562 -13.21 36.92 -31.85
C LEU A 562 -13.04 37.22 -33.35
N LEU A 563 -12.60 38.43 -33.74
CA LEU A 563 -12.59 38.83 -35.16
C LEU A 563 -11.26 39.35 -35.75
N SER A 564 -10.10 39.17 -35.11
CA SER A 564 -8.84 39.75 -35.65
C SER A 564 -7.58 38.86 -35.68
N LEU A 565 -7.68 37.54 -35.51
CA LEU A 565 -6.50 36.65 -35.70
C LEU A 565 -6.85 35.43 -36.55
N GLY A 566 -7.38 35.71 -37.75
CA GLY A 566 -7.29 34.80 -38.88
C GLY A 566 -5.90 34.92 -39.53
N ASN A 567 -5.31 33.76 -39.86
CA ASN A 567 -4.07 33.56 -40.61
C ASN A 567 -2.74 33.81 -39.88
N MET A 568 -2.19 32.79 -39.22
CA MET A 568 -0.82 32.33 -39.51
C MET A 568 -0.46 31.01 -38.79
N LEU A 569 -0.09 30.03 -39.62
CA LEU A 569 0.79 28.88 -39.36
C LEU A 569 0.40 27.86 -38.27
N MET A 570 -0.01 26.68 -38.76
CA MET A 570 -0.20 25.42 -38.02
C MET A 570 1.14 24.84 -37.55
N PRO A 571 1.20 24.33 -36.31
CA PRO A 571 1.90 23.08 -36.03
C PRO A 571 0.90 21.98 -35.68
N SER A 572 1.20 20.80 -36.20
CA SER A 572 0.51 19.53 -36.06
C SER A 572 0.21 19.09 -34.62
N GLY A 573 -1.02 18.62 -34.40
CA GLY A 573 -1.37 17.62 -33.39
C GLY A 573 -1.77 18.17 -32.02
N ASN A 574 -3.02 18.60 -31.87
CA ASN A 574 -3.67 18.72 -30.56
C ASN A 574 -5.11 18.16 -30.63
N PHE A 575 -5.42 17.25 -29.70
CA PHE A 575 -6.56 16.33 -29.70
C PHE A 575 -7.94 17.02 -29.77
N LEU A 576 -8.71 16.70 -30.81
CA LEU A 576 -10.17 16.84 -30.82
C LEU A 576 -10.77 15.62 -30.11
N GLY A 577 -11.72 15.82 -29.19
CA GLY A 577 -12.37 14.72 -28.45
C GLY A 577 -12.99 13.63 -29.35
N LEU A 578 -13.10 12.41 -28.81
CA LEU A 578 -13.56 11.23 -29.53
C LEU A 578 -15.04 11.36 -29.95
N ARG A 579 -15.31 11.24 -31.25
CA ARG A 579 -16.63 11.40 -31.87
C ARG A 579 -16.79 10.52 -33.09
N HIS A 580 -18.03 10.30 -33.51
CA HIS A 580 -18.44 9.67 -34.76
C HIS A 580 -18.42 10.65 -35.94
N ASP A 581 -17.37 11.49 -36.01
CA ASP A 581 -17.20 12.56 -37.00
C ASP A 581 -16.79 12.06 -38.39
N ARG A 582 -16.42 10.78 -38.50
CA ARG A 582 -15.89 10.16 -39.71
C ARG A 582 -16.21 8.66 -39.76
N PRO A 583 -16.22 8.04 -40.96
CA PRO A 583 -16.39 6.60 -41.09
C PRO A 583 -15.27 5.83 -40.38
N PHE A 584 -15.51 4.55 -40.16
CA PHE A 584 -14.59 3.59 -39.53
C PHE A 584 -14.27 3.89 -38.07
N THR A 585 -15.23 4.48 -37.37
CA THR A 585 -15.18 4.67 -35.92
C THR A 585 -15.67 3.41 -35.22
N VAL A 586 -14.92 2.95 -34.21
CA VAL A 586 -15.22 1.74 -33.43
C VAL A 586 -15.80 2.16 -32.08
N SER A 587 -17.00 1.65 -31.76
CA SER A 587 -17.76 2.06 -30.58
C SER A 587 -18.50 0.89 -29.93
N MET A 588 -18.75 0.97 -28.63
CA MET A 588 -19.51 -0.04 -27.89
C MET A 588 -20.99 -0.06 -28.30
N ALA A 589 -21.55 -1.25 -28.45
CA ALA A 589 -23.00 -1.44 -28.59
C ALA A 589 -23.60 -1.62 -27.19
N ASN A 590 -24.50 -0.72 -26.80
CA ASN A 590 -25.17 -0.71 -25.50
C ASN A 590 -26.69 -0.65 -25.70
N ALA A 591 -27.45 -1.10 -24.70
CA ALA A 591 -28.93 -1.09 -24.69
C ALA A 591 -29.50 0.19 -24.04
N GLY A 592 -28.63 1.12 -23.67
CA GLY A 592 -28.93 2.33 -22.92
C GLY A 592 -27.67 2.86 -22.21
N PRO A 593 -27.75 4.01 -21.53
CA PRO A 593 -26.62 4.56 -20.81
C PRO A 593 -26.05 3.57 -19.79
N ASN A 594 -24.73 3.41 -19.77
CA ASN A 594 -23.97 2.56 -18.84
C ASN A 594 -24.30 1.05 -18.91
N THR A 595 -24.69 0.55 -20.08
CA THR A 595 -25.02 -0.87 -20.29
C THR A 595 -23.99 -1.57 -21.19
N ASN A 596 -22.72 -1.17 -21.11
CA ASN A 596 -21.68 -1.76 -21.96
C ASN A 596 -21.39 -3.21 -21.55
N GLY A 597 -21.31 -4.10 -22.55
CA GLY A 597 -21.01 -5.53 -22.38
C GLY A 597 -19.80 -5.95 -23.21
N SER A 598 -19.99 -6.89 -24.14
CA SER A 598 -18.95 -7.30 -25.10
C SER A 598 -19.22 -6.89 -26.55
N GLN A 599 -20.43 -6.40 -26.86
CA GLN A 599 -20.80 -6.05 -28.22
C GLN A 599 -20.20 -4.70 -28.64
N PHE A 600 -19.79 -4.60 -29.89
CA PHE A 600 -19.27 -3.36 -30.49
C PHE A 600 -19.63 -3.27 -31.98
N PHE A 601 -19.54 -2.06 -32.53
CA PHE A 601 -19.77 -1.81 -33.94
C PHE A 601 -18.70 -0.92 -34.56
N ILE A 602 -18.57 -1.03 -35.89
CA ILE A 602 -17.70 -0.19 -36.73
C ILE A 602 -18.60 0.58 -37.69
N THR A 603 -18.53 1.92 -37.65
CA THR A 603 -19.31 2.76 -38.57
C THR A 603 -18.73 2.76 -39.98
N THR A 604 -19.57 2.91 -41.00
CA THR A 604 -19.13 3.02 -42.41
C THR A 604 -19.35 4.43 -42.96
N VAL A 605 -20.07 5.27 -42.21
CA VAL A 605 -20.28 6.70 -42.46
C VAL A 605 -20.09 7.50 -41.16
N ALA A 606 -20.03 8.83 -41.26
CA ALA A 606 -20.09 9.69 -40.08
C ALA A 606 -21.50 9.63 -39.45
N THR A 607 -21.57 9.44 -38.14
CA THR A 607 -22.83 9.25 -37.40
C THR A 607 -22.90 10.11 -36.13
N PRO A 608 -22.86 11.46 -36.22
CA PRO A 608 -22.76 12.34 -35.05
C PRO A 608 -23.89 12.22 -34.03
N TRP A 609 -25.06 11.68 -34.43
CA TRP A 609 -26.19 11.44 -33.52
C TRP A 609 -25.96 10.31 -32.50
N LEU A 610 -24.87 9.54 -32.65
CA LEU A 610 -24.39 8.53 -31.71
C LEU A 610 -23.41 9.11 -30.66
N ASP A 611 -22.96 10.35 -30.84
CA ASP A 611 -22.05 11.01 -29.90
C ASP A 611 -22.70 11.14 -28.52
N ASN A 612 -21.94 10.80 -27.48
CA ASN A 612 -22.40 10.75 -26.08
C ASN A 612 -23.55 9.76 -25.83
N LYS A 613 -23.74 8.77 -26.72
CA LYS A 613 -24.62 7.62 -26.52
C LYS A 613 -23.86 6.30 -26.55
N HIS A 614 -22.83 6.22 -27.39
CA HIS A 614 -21.96 5.06 -27.50
C HIS A 614 -20.51 5.46 -27.28
N THR A 615 -19.79 4.71 -26.45
CA THR A 615 -18.38 4.95 -26.15
C THR A 615 -17.53 4.66 -27.37
N VAL A 616 -16.92 5.70 -27.94
CA VAL A 616 -15.93 5.58 -29.03
C VAL A 616 -14.61 5.14 -28.42
N PHE A 617 -14.10 3.96 -28.79
CA PHE A 617 -12.88 3.41 -28.19
C PHE A 617 -11.78 3.04 -29.17
N GLY A 618 -12.04 3.20 -30.47
CA GLY A 618 -11.01 3.02 -31.48
C GLY A 618 -11.42 3.49 -32.86
N ARG A 619 -10.52 3.33 -33.82
CA ARG A 619 -10.73 3.59 -35.24
C ARG A 619 -9.97 2.58 -36.09
N VAL A 620 -10.53 2.23 -37.24
CA VAL A 620 -9.82 1.40 -38.22
C VAL A 620 -8.65 2.20 -38.79
N ALA A 621 -7.45 1.64 -38.68
CA ALA A 621 -6.21 2.18 -39.20
C ALA A 621 -5.83 1.58 -40.56
N LYS A 622 -6.16 0.29 -40.80
CA LYS A 622 -6.01 -0.43 -42.08
C LYS A 622 -7.13 -1.46 -42.23
N GLY A 623 -7.48 -1.83 -43.46
CA GLY A 623 -8.59 -2.76 -43.74
C GLY A 623 -9.96 -2.09 -43.87
N MET A 624 -10.01 -0.81 -44.23
CA MET A 624 -11.26 -0.08 -44.48
C MET A 624 -12.06 -0.69 -45.64
N ASP A 625 -11.36 -1.21 -46.66
CA ASP A 625 -11.92 -1.97 -47.78
C ASP A 625 -12.57 -3.27 -47.32
N VAL A 626 -11.98 -3.96 -46.34
CA VAL A 626 -12.57 -5.15 -45.70
C VAL A 626 -13.86 -4.77 -44.99
N VAL A 627 -13.86 -3.71 -44.17
CA VAL A 627 -15.08 -3.22 -43.49
C VAL A 627 -16.19 -2.86 -44.50
N GLN A 628 -15.84 -2.20 -45.61
CA GLN A 628 -16.79 -1.91 -46.69
C GLN A 628 -17.26 -3.17 -47.45
N ALA A 629 -16.43 -4.20 -47.55
CA ALA A 629 -16.81 -5.47 -48.15
C ALA A 629 -17.82 -6.22 -47.26
N ILE A 630 -17.58 -6.23 -45.94
CA ILE A 630 -18.52 -6.78 -44.94
C ILE A 630 -19.84 -6.02 -45.02
N GLU A 631 -19.83 -4.69 -45.11
CA GLU A 631 -21.04 -3.87 -45.25
C GLU A 631 -21.89 -4.22 -46.50
N LYS A 632 -21.25 -4.65 -47.60
CA LYS A 632 -21.92 -4.92 -48.88
C LYS A 632 -22.50 -6.34 -48.97
N VAL A 633 -22.33 -7.19 -47.96
CA VAL A 633 -22.90 -8.54 -47.97
C VAL A 633 -24.42 -8.48 -48.00
N LYS A 634 -25.06 -9.49 -48.61
CA LYS A 634 -26.52 -9.57 -48.64
C LYS A 634 -27.03 -9.93 -47.25
N THR A 635 -27.96 -9.12 -46.74
CA THR A 635 -28.61 -9.32 -45.44
C THR A 635 -30.10 -9.66 -45.59
N ASP A 636 -30.65 -10.27 -44.56
CA ASP A 636 -32.08 -10.53 -44.44
C ASP A 636 -32.85 -9.29 -43.93
N LYS A 637 -34.14 -9.48 -43.58
CA LYS A 637 -35.00 -8.40 -43.08
C LYS A 637 -34.60 -7.89 -41.68
N THR A 638 -33.73 -8.60 -40.97
CA THR A 638 -33.22 -8.26 -39.64
C THR A 638 -31.80 -7.70 -39.68
N ASP A 639 -31.32 -7.33 -40.87
CA ASP A 639 -29.95 -6.89 -41.13
C ASP A 639 -28.89 -7.98 -40.87
N LYS A 640 -29.28 -9.26 -40.77
CA LYS A 640 -28.35 -10.37 -40.55
C LYS A 640 -27.82 -10.90 -41.89
N PRO A 641 -26.50 -11.08 -42.07
CA PRO A 641 -25.94 -11.64 -43.31
C PRO A 641 -26.48 -13.03 -43.64
N TYR A 642 -26.80 -13.30 -44.92
CA TYR A 642 -27.19 -14.65 -45.37
C TYR A 642 -26.04 -15.66 -45.32
N GLN A 643 -24.81 -15.18 -45.47
CA GLN A 643 -23.59 -15.96 -45.27
C GLN A 643 -22.84 -15.34 -44.12
N ASP A 644 -22.53 -16.15 -43.11
CA ASP A 644 -21.85 -15.69 -41.92
C ASP A 644 -20.50 -15.06 -42.26
N VAL A 645 -20.33 -13.81 -41.89
CA VAL A 645 -19.01 -13.19 -41.75
C VAL A 645 -18.58 -13.36 -40.31
N LYS A 646 -17.37 -13.86 -40.07
CA LYS A 646 -16.88 -14.19 -38.71
C LYS A 646 -15.56 -13.51 -38.41
N ILE A 647 -15.34 -13.22 -37.13
CA ILE A 647 -14.01 -13.00 -36.57
C ILE A 647 -13.39 -14.39 -36.37
N LEU A 648 -12.25 -14.66 -37.00
CA LEU A 648 -11.52 -15.93 -36.84
C LEU A 648 -10.78 -15.93 -35.50
N ASN A 649 -10.00 -14.88 -35.26
CA ASN A 649 -9.36 -14.57 -33.99
C ASN A 649 -8.95 -13.10 -33.96
N VAL A 650 -8.41 -12.67 -32.81
CA VAL A 650 -7.94 -11.29 -32.64
C VAL A 650 -6.51 -11.27 -32.13
N THR A 651 -5.60 -10.66 -32.90
CA THR A 651 -4.20 -10.48 -32.51
C THR A 651 -4.03 -9.16 -31.78
N VAL A 652 -3.57 -9.23 -30.55
CA VAL A 652 -3.16 -8.07 -29.74
C VAL A 652 -1.62 -8.02 -29.78
N PRO A 653 -1.00 -7.08 -30.52
CA PRO A 653 0.45 -6.93 -30.57
C PRO A 653 1.03 -6.77 -29.17
N LYS A 654 2.20 -7.38 -28.93
CA LYS A 654 2.95 -7.14 -27.69
C LYS A 654 3.50 -5.72 -27.74
N SER A 655 3.11 -4.92 -26.74
CA SER A 655 3.65 -3.57 -26.48
C SER A 655 5.13 -3.60 -26.17
#